data_AF-A0A7C3YHK7-F1
#
_entry.id   AF-A0A7C3YHK7-F1
#
_cell.length_a   1.000
_cell.length_b   1.000
_cell.length_c   1.000
_cell.angle_alpha   90.00
_cell.angle_beta   90.00
_cell.angle_gamma   90.00
#
_symmetry.space_group_name_H-M   'P 1'
#
loop_
_entity.id
_entity.type
_entity.pdbx_description
1 polymer ?
#
loop_
_entity_poly.entity_id
_entity_poly.type
_entity_poly.pdbx_seq_one_letter_code
_entity_poly.pdbx_strand_id
1 'polypeptide(L)'
;MKIGLIKRIYRFIITTTESQSKFYSGIVLSCGFILAIGLCLAFRPKFEYQYVGDIVSWITVNKYPKQQEIYYYILSLIVIPIITIVNWLLWLLWSYISSIIAKLPTYHTLKKYALTHLIFILILTNISTPTFKKMLMIPLIIFALANLAFLIHDLSKIRLKKLTGLIFSHPDHHWCVFASGICVGLFILINYGENPIKILSCLKYIILSVLSIWTFWLIYSSILKSITKRDFACLKGIDAYSYVPLVLLLLVSLLYEHGKTLVIISVSCVFFVKILSIIKPEYVHKISLKVSQKWFLDYILVPSIIYVIFYSGGNINGGIDIFHEGERLAPLNEALRGGIPYRDVYIQHGLFYNFYRPLLASKLFGVSLASDRLLGGIIDPLGHVGFYLFALQIFKSKLSAFLLLWVMSSGVSEEFVYWSASRRMVYTPGRLAPAYFCLAVMASYVNKRYNLSENIKSSSLKLSFLKSPTIKLSFLLKQESIPFVAGILACIAIFNSLEIGLYVTASCILFLILFTTYPQVESCKVIKNIINRITPLISFIVGVLTILIPISIYFAIHGAFDDMIINSYIQTRYQGTIWGLRFPPLYPEIAKIKSIESAKAFVISGTFKWYLPILIYLITATYLAYQIIRLRLWKVQSNIKLLLLLVPGIIFFRTMLGRSDSTHLYGMAFAWMIGMFFVESLFINIMKELKTDFRLSVTWHSHNAISTLSHPISVITLRVFVIIILFWYAISVYNPIDTAKNLSAIISGYGQVPRYVDPPLERIGRMVIPAEQANQIKAVVDYIQKNTRPDETIFDFSNQAGYYFFADRPSATRYHQVCYASTDPLQMEVIDSLERHKTKLIIFSNSSWMDSIDGVSNLDRHKLIAQYIKDNYIESAKIGTTVLYKRKQ
;
A
#
# COMPACT_ATOMS: atom_id res chain seq x y z
N MET A 1 37.54 -23.28 -16.48
CA MET A 1 37.70 -22.93 -15.04
C MET A 1 36.55 -22.08 -14.46
N LYS A 2 36.05 -21.02 -15.12
CA LYS A 2 35.03 -20.09 -14.57
C LYS A 2 33.64 -20.71 -14.26
N ILE A 3 33.15 -21.69 -15.03
CA ILE A 3 31.82 -22.29 -14.85
C ILE A 3 31.75 -23.20 -13.59
N GLY A 4 32.87 -23.85 -13.22
CA GLY A 4 32.94 -24.74 -12.07
C GLY A 4 32.86 -24.01 -10.72
N LEU A 5 33.52 -22.84 -10.63
CA LEU A 5 33.49 -21.99 -9.44
C LEU A 5 32.09 -21.42 -9.18
N ILE A 6 31.42 -20.92 -10.23
CA ILE A 6 30.04 -20.39 -10.15
C ILE A 6 29.08 -21.50 -9.70
N LYS A 7 29.18 -22.71 -10.26
CA LYS A 7 28.36 -23.86 -9.83
C LYS A 7 28.63 -24.26 -8.37
N ARG A 8 29.87 -24.19 -7.88
CA ARG A 8 30.21 -24.46 -6.47
C ARG A 8 29.64 -23.41 -5.53
N ILE A 9 29.80 -22.12 -5.85
CA ILE A 9 29.22 -21.01 -5.07
C ILE A 9 27.70 -21.12 -5.04
N TYR A 10 27.07 -21.43 -6.18
CA TYR A 10 25.64 -21.63 -6.28
C TYR A 10 25.14 -22.78 -5.39
N ARG A 11 25.79 -23.96 -5.49
CA ARG A 11 25.45 -25.10 -4.62
C ARG A 11 25.66 -24.74 -3.16
N PHE A 12 26.75 -24.06 -2.82
CA PHE A 12 27.00 -23.61 -1.45
C PHE A 12 25.89 -22.71 -0.91
N ILE A 13 25.46 -21.70 -1.67
CA ILE A 13 24.36 -20.79 -1.29
C ILE A 13 23.05 -21.57 -1.08
N ILE A 14 22.72 -22.49 -1.99
CA ILE A 14 21.47 -23.28 -1.91
C ILE A 14 21.49 -24.23 -0.72
N THR A 15 22.53 -25.06 -0.61
CA THR A 15 22.62 -26.08 0.45
C THR A 15 22.62 -25.42 1.83
N THR A 16 23.31 -24.29 1.96
CA THR A 16 23.35 -23.52 3.20
C THR A 16 21.99 -22.95 3.60
N THR A 17 21.14 -22.57 2.64
CA THR A 17 19.89 -21.83 2.88
C THR A 17 18.61 -22.66 2.88
N GLU A 18 18.66 -23.96 2.58
CA GLU A 18 17.47 -24.78 2.39
C GLU A 18 17.03 -25.64 3.58
N SER A 19 17.95 -26.13 4.44
CA SER A 19 17.56 -27.12 5.46
C SER A 19 17.89 -26.76 6.91
N GLN A 20 18.85 -25.87 7.22
CA GLN A 20 19.24 -25.64 8.63
C GLN A 20 19.40 -24.17 9.06
N SER A 21 19.47 -23.18 8.15
CA SER A 21 19.82 -21.79 8.51
C SER A 21 18.76 -20.72 8.19
N LYS A 22 17.52 -21.09 7.86
CA LYS A 22 16.46 -20.13 7.46
C LYS A 22 16.21 -19.05 8.51
N PHE A 23 16.17 -19.44 9.79
CA PHE A 23 16.01 -18.52 10.90
C PHE A 23 17.17 -17.51 10.99
N TYR A 24 18.42 -17.99 10.91
CA TYR A 24 19.62 -17.15 10.94
C TYR A 24 19.73 -16.22 9.73
N SER A 25 19.37 -16.71 8.54
CA SER A 25 19.24 -15.84 7.35
C SER A 25 18.21 -14.75 7.58
N GLY A 26 17.09 -15.06 8.24
CA GLY A 26 16.08 -14.08 8.65
C GLY A 26 16.65 -13.01 9.58
N ILE A 27 17.41 -13.39 10.61
CA ILE A 27 18.10 -12.45 11.51
C ILE A 27 19.01 -11.52 10.72
N VAL A 28 19.90 -12.08 9.90
CA VAL A 28 20.90 -11.30 9.15
C VAL A 28 20.26 -10.36 8.13
N LEU A 29 19.19 -10.80 7.45
CA LEU A 29 18.44 -9.95 6.53
C LEU A 29 17.72 -8.82 7.27
N SER A 30 17.05 -9.10 8.40
CA SER A 30 16.37 -8.08 9.20
C SER A 30 17.35 -7.05 9.77
N CYS A 31 18.47 -7.51 10.34
CA CYS A 31 19.51 -6.63 10.87
C CYS A 31 20.23 -5.86 9.75
N GLY A 32 20.46 -6.48 8.59
CA GLY A 32 21.01 -5.81 7.41
C GLY A 32 20.08 -4.73 6.86
N PHE A 33 18.76 -4.96 6.90
CA PHE A 33 17.75 -3.99 6.53
C PHE A 33 17.75 -2.78 7.49
N ILE A 34 17.83 -3.03 8.80
CA ILE A 34 17.97 -1.96 9.82
C ILE A 34 19.26 -1.16 9.59
N LEU A 35 20.38 -1.83 9.31
CA LEU A 35 21.64 -1.18 8.98
C LEU A 35 21.52 -0.30 7.73
N ALA A 36 20.88 -0.81 6.67
CA ALA A 36 20.68 -0.07 5.44
C ALA A 36 19.84 1.21 5.67
N ILE A 37 18.75 1.12 6.43
CA ILE A 37 17.96 2.28 6.84
C ILE A 37 18.82 3.26 7.64
N GLY A 38 19.58 2.76 8.62
CA GLY A 38 20.47 3.60 9.45
C GLY A 38 21.51 4.35 8.62
N LEU A 39 22.12 3.69 7.63
CA LEU A 39 23.07 4.32 6.70
C LEU A 39 22.37 5.41 5.88
N CYS A 40 21.21 5.12 5.27
CA CYS A 40 20.46 6.12 4.51
C CYS A 40 20.12 7.35 5.35
N LEU A 41 19.70 7.16 6.60
CA LEU A 41 19.40 8.25 7.53
C LEU A 41 20.65 9.03 7.95
N ALA A 42 21.79 8.36 8.16
CA ALA A 42 23.03 9.01 8.58
C ALA A 42 23.70 9.86 7.48
N PHE A 43 23.48 9.51 6.20
CA PHE A 43 24.00 10.28 5.06
C PHE A 43 23.12 11.45 4.64
N ARG A 44 21.89 11.57 5.18
CA ARG A 44 20.91 12.64 4.89
C ARG A 44 21.45 14.07 4.90
N PRO A 45 22.31 14.53 5.84
CA PRO A 45 22.72 15.95 5.89
C PRO A 45 23.51 16.41 4.65
N LYS A 46 24.09 15.48 3.88
CA LYS A 46 24.71 15.79 2.58
C LYS A 46 23.68 16.06 1.46
N PHE A 47 22.39 15.91 1.78
CA PHE A 47 21.28 15.85 0.84
C PHE A 47 20.10 16.74 1.28
N GLU A 48 20.19 17.47 2.40
CA GLU A 48 19.15 18.40 2.84
C GLU A 48 19.26 19.76 2.16
N TYR A 49 18.14 20.21 1.62
CA TYR A 49 17.95 21.59 1.19
C TYR A 49 17.37 22.41 2.35
N GLN A 50 18.00 23.52 2.73
CA GLN A 50 17.45 24.46 3.70
C GLN A 50 16.32 25.24 3.04
N TYR A 51 15.09 24.97 3.46
CA TYR A 51 13.91 25.70 3.01
C TYR A 51 13.53 26.76 4.04
N VAL A 52 13.42 28.01 3.59
CA VAL A 52 13.00 29.17 4.40
C VAL A 52 11.73 29.75 3.75
N GLY A 53 10.58 29.59 4.40
CA GLY A 53 9.28 30.20 4.01
C GLY A 53 8.14 29.18 3.88
N ASP A 54 6.88 29.57 4.10
CA ASP A 54 5.73 28.64 4.07
C ASP A 54 5.02 28.53 2.69
N ILE A 55 5.63 29.04 1.60
CA ILE A 55 4.92 29.23 0.32
C ILE A 55 5.70 28.68 -0.89
N VAL A 56 5.07 27.76 -1.62
CA VAL A 56 5.53 27.30 -2.94
C VAL A 56 4.86 28.17 -4.02
N SER A 57 5.54 29.23 -4.47
CA SER A 57 5.20 29.95 -5.71
C SER A 57 6.16 29.52 -6.83
N TRP A 58 5.91 29.90 -8.09
CA TRP A 58 6.76 29.61 -9.25
C TRP A 58 8.25 29.97 -9.04
N ILE A 59 8.54 31.01 -8.25
CA ILE A 59 9.91 31.43 -7.89
C ILE A 59 10.55 30.47 -6.86
N THR A 60 9.74 29.75 -6.09
CA THR A 60 10.15 28.73 -5.11
C THR A 60 10.20 27.30 -5.70
N VAL A 61 9.61 27.06 -6.88
CA VAL A 61 9.61 25.75 -7.58
C VAL A 61 11.03 25.31 -7.96
N ASN A 62 11.93 26.25 -8.26
CA ASN A 62 13.35 25.93 -8.49
C ASN A 62 14.12 25.59 -7.20
N LYS A 63 13.49 25.72 -6.02
CA LYS A 63 14.10 25.48 -4.70
C LYS A 63 13.44 24.33 -3.92
N TYR A 64 12.27 23.81 -4.32
CA TYR A 64 11.66 22.60 -3.74
C TYR A 64 11.47 21.50 -4.80
N PRO A 65 12.39 20.52 -4.91
CA PRO A 65 12.25 19.53 -5.95
C PRO A 65 11.38 18.39 -5.44
N LYS A 66 10.09 18.37 -5.79
CA LYS A 66 9.28 17.13 -5.69
C LYS A 66 9.92 15.97 -6.46
N GLN A 67 10.72 16.28 -7.48
CA GLN A 67 11.57 15.32 -8.18
C GLN A 67 12.62 14.66 -7.26
N GLN A 68 13.10 15.35 -6.22
CA GLN A 68 14.01 14.77 -5.25
C GLN A 68 13.31 13.76 -4.34
N GLU A 69 12.07 14.02 -3.88
CA GLU A 69 11.32 13.03 -3.10
C GLU A 69 11.10 11.74 -3.89
N ILE A 70 10.76 11.85 -5.18
CA ILE A 70 10.66 10.72 -6.12
C ILE A 70 12.02 10.04 -6.31
N TYR A 71 13.09 10.81 -6.52
CA TYR A 71 14.44 10.28 -6.66
C TYR A 71 14.88 9.50 -5.43
N TYR A 72 14.72 10.05 -4.22
CA TYR A 72 15.06 9.39 -2.96
C TYR A 72 14.21 8.15 -2.72
N TYR A 73 12.93 8.20 -3.07
CA TYR A 73 12.06 7.04 -3.03
C TYR A 73 12.57 5.91 -3.93
N ILE A 74 12.83 6.18 -5.21
CA ILE A 74 13.37 5.19 -6.17
C ILE A 74 14.75 4.69 -5.71
N LEU A 75 15.62 5.60 -5.28
CA LEU A 75 16.95 5.26 -4.79
C LEU A 75 16.87 4.34 -3.57
N SER A 76 15.95 4.59 -2.64
CA SER A 76 15.75 3.74 -1.46
C SER A 76 15.31 2.31 -1.84
N LEU A 77 14.44 2.17 -2.84
CA LEU A 77 13.97 0.89 -3.37
C LEU A 77 15.08 0.04 -4.01
N ILE A 78 16.22 0.65 -4.33
CA ILE A 78 17.39 -0.01 -4.91
C ILE A 78 18.46 -0.22 -3.83
N VAL A 79 18.85 0.86 -3.14
CA VAL A 79 19.98 0.88 -2.20
C VAL A 79 19.71 0.00 -0.98
N ILE A 80 18.51 0.07 -0.39
CA ILE A 80 18.21 -0.69 0.84
C ILE A 80 18.21 -2.21 0.57
N PRO A 81 17.53 -2.73 -0.46
CA PRO A 81 17.65 -4.15 -0.82
C PRO A 81 19.10 -4.56 -1.13
N ILE A 82 19.85 -3.75 -1.89
CA ILE A 82 21.25 -4.07 -2.25
C ILE A 82 22.12 -4.18 -1.00
N ILE A 83 22.11 -3.18 -0.10
CA ILE A 83 22.91 -3.21 1.12
C ILE A 83 22.52 -4.40 1.99
N THR A 84 21.22 -4.68 2.13
CA THR A 84 20.73 -5.81 2.92
C THR A 84 21.23 -7.14 2.37
N ILE A 85 21.18 -7.32 1.05
CA ILE A 85 21.67 -8.51 0.36
C ILE A 85 23.19 -8.63 0.47
N VAL A 86 23.93 -7.55 0.26
CA VAL A 86 25.40 -7.54 0.36
C VAL A 86 25.81 -7.93 1.78
N ASN A 87 25.15 -7.37 2.80
CA ASN A 87 25.38 -7.76 4.19
C ASN A 87 25.14 -9.27 4.42
N TRP A 88 24.06 -9.81 3.85
CA TRP A 88 23.77 -11.24 3.91
C TRP A 88 24.81 -12.10 3.18
N LEU A 89 25.30 -11.68 2.02
CA LEU A 89 26.38 -12.36 1.28
C LEU A 89 27.71 -12.31 2.04
N LEU A 90 28.02 -11.17 2.66
CA LEU A 90 29.21 -11.01 3.50
C LEU A 90 29.16 -11.93 4.72
N TRP A 91 28.00 -12.08 5.36
CA TRP A 91 27.82 -13.05 6.44
C TRP A 91 28.08 -14.50 5.98
N LEU A 92 27.57 -14.89 4.80
CA LEU A 92 27.83 -16.23 4.25
C LEU A 92 29.32 -16.44 3.98
N LEU A 93 29.97 -15.46 3.34
CA LEU A 93 31.39 -15.51 3.01
C LEU A 93 32.26 -15.57 4.26
N TRP A 94 31.99 -14.70 5.24
CA TRP A 94 32.71 -14.66 6.51
C TRP A 94 32.55 -15.95 7.28
N SER A 95 31.32 -16.46 7.40
CA SER A 95 31.06 -17.73 8.08
C SER A 95 31.76 -18.91 7.42
N TYR A 96 31.88 -18.91 6.08
CA TYR A 96 32.64 -19.91 5.33
C TYR A 96 34.13 -19.80 5.59
N ILE A 97 34.72 -18.61 5.48
CA ILE A 97 36.14 -18.35 5.76
C ILE A 97 36.48 -18.75 7.19
N SER A 98 35.69 -18.33 8.18
CA SER A 98 35.88 -18.70 9.58
C SER A 98 35.75 -20.21 9.78
N SER A 99 34.88 -20.91 9.03
CA SER A 99 34.76 -22.36 9.11
C SER A 99 36.03 -23.08 8.62
N ILE A 100 36.67 -22.56 7.56
CA ILE A 100 37.95 -23.07 7.04
C ILE A 100 39.07 -22.81 8.06
N ILE A 101 39.19 -21.57 8.52
CA ILE A 101 40.24 -21.14 9.45
C ILE A 101 40.13 -21.93 10.77
N ALA A 102 38.92 -22.07 11.30
CA ALA A 102 38.69 -22.73 12.58
C ALA A 102 38.54 -24.26 12.47
N LYS A 103 38.56 -24.83 11.26
CA LYS A 103 38.24 -26.25 10.99
C LYS A 103 36.92 -26.70 11.64
N LEU A 104 35.92 -25.82 11.66
CA LEU A 104 34.59 -26.09 12.22
C LEU A 104 33.58 -26.37 11.08
N PRO A 105 32.50 -27.14 11.33
CA PRO A 105 31.42 -27.28 10.37
C PRO A 105 30.79 -25.91 10.05
N THR A 106 30.61 -25.60 8.76
CA THR A 106 30.09 -24.30 8.30
C THR A 106 28.72 -23.96 8.88
N TYR A 107 27.89 -24.95 9.18
CA TYR A 107 26.60 -24.73 9.84
C TYR A 107 26.74 -24.07 11.22
N HIS A 108 27.74 -24.48 12.02
CA HIS A 108 27.97 -23.90 13.35
C HIS A 108 28.42 -22.44 13.26
N THR A 109 29.33 -22.12 12.33
CA THR A 109 29.81 -20.75 12.15
C THR A 109 28.69 -19.84 11.65
N LEU A 110 27.86 -20.30 10.71
CA LEU A 110 26.68 -19.55 10.24
C LEU A 110 25.74 -19.18 11.38
N LYS A 111 25.34 -20.13 12.23
CA LYS A 111 24.48 -19.89 13.40
C LYS A 111 25.11 -18.84 14.33
N LYS A 112 26.39 -19.02 14.67
CA LYS A 112 27.10 -18.18 15.63
C LYS A 112 27.28 -16.75 15.13
N TYR A 113 27.79 -16.57 13.91
CA TYR A 113 28.03 -15.25 13.32
C TYR A 113 26.74 -14.54 12.87
N ALA A 114 25.62 -15.25 12.72
CA ALA A 114 24.33 -14.58 12.54
C ALA A 114 23.93 -13.76 13.78
N LEU A 115 24.25 -14.24 14.99
CA LEU A 115 23.90 -13.57 16.24
C LEU A 115 24.65 -12.26 16.45
N THR A 116 25.85 -12.09 15.87
CA THR A 116 26.60 -10.83 15.97
C THR A 116 25.87 -9.68 15.30
N HIS A 117 25.01 -9.96 14.32
CA HIS A 117 24.23 -8.96 13.59
C HIS A 117 23.10 -8.34 14.43
N LEU A 118 22.66 -9.00 15.52
CA LEU A 118 21.61 -8.48 16.40
C LEU A 118 21.97 -7.11 16.99
N ILE A 119 23.26 -6.78 17.06
CA ILE A 119 23.73 -5.47 17.51
C ILE A 119 23.21 -4.31 16.64
N PHE A 120 22.90 -4.54 15.37
CA PHE A 120 22.32 -3.51 14.50
C PHE A 120 20.91 -3.08 14.93
N ILE A 121 20.22 -3.82 15.80
CA ILE A 121 18.96 -3.37 16.40
C ILE A 121 19.16 -2.08 17.24
N LEU A 122 20.36 -1.87 17.82
CA LEU A 122 20.71 -0.65 18.55
C LEU A 122 20.72 0.62 17.67
N ILE A 123 20.68 0.47 16.35
CA ILE A 123 20.48 1.61 15.45
C ILE A 123 19.11 2.24 15.72
N LEU A 124 18.08 1.42 15.94
CA LEU A 124 16.69 1.88 16.15
C LEU A 124 16.54 2.75 17.41
N THR A 125 17.34 2.51 18.45
CA THR A 125 17.24 3.23 19.73
C THR A 125 17.75 4.66 19.68
N ASN A 126 18.49 5.02 18.61
CA ASN A 126 19.16 6.31 18.51
C ASN A 126 18.76 7.10 17.25
N ILE A 127 17.81 6.62 16.45
CA ILE A 127 17.39 7.28 15.20
C ILE A 127 16.96 8.73 15.41
N SER A 128 16.45 9.07 16.59
CA SER A 128 15.96 10.42 16.94
C SER A 128 17.06 11.39 17.40
N THR A 129 18.31 10.95 17.59
CA THR A 129 19.34 11.80 18.19
C THR A 129 20.06 12.68 17.16
N PRO A 130 20.33 13.96 17.46
CA PRO A 130 21.09 14.83 16.55
C PRO A 130 22.53 14.35 16.30
N THR A 131 23.06 13.47 17.16
CA THR A 131 24.37 12.81 17.00
C THR A 131 24.30 11.46 16.29
N PHE A 132 23.15 11.08 15.70
CA PHE A 132 22.90 9.75 15.12
C PHE A 132 24.02 9.23 14.22
N LYS A 133 24.61 10.09 13.38
CA LYS A 133 25.74 9.71 12.50
C LYS A 133 26.96 9.21 13.29
N LYS A 134 27.29 9.85 14.41
CA LYS A 134 28.37 9.40 15.31
C LYS A 134 27.96 8.14 16.07
N MET A 135 26.68 8.01 16.42
CA MET A 135 26.15 6.84 17.12
C MET A 135 26.05 5.59 16.24
N LEU A 136 25.93 5.72 14.91
CA LEU A 136 25.96 4.60 13.97
C LEU A 136 27.29 3.83 14.00
N MET A 137 28.39 4.48 14.38
CA MET A 137 29.70 3.83 14.54
C MET A 137 29.73 2.83 15.70
N ILE A 138 28.92 3.03 16.75
CA ILE A 138 28.94 2.19 17.95
C ILE A 138 28.48 0.75 17.62
N PRO A 139 27.32 0.50 16.98
CA PRO A 139 26.94 -0.84 16.55
C PRO A 139 27.94 -1.48 15.58
N LEU A 140 28.57 -0.71 14.69
CA LEU A 140 29.56 -1.22 13.74
C LEU A 140 30.84 -1.68 14.44
N ILE A 141 31.33 -0.91 15.43
CA ILE A 141 32.50 -1.27 16.22
C ILE A 141 32.20 -2.53 17.06
N ILE A 142 31.05 -2.57 17.75
CA ILE A 142 30.67 -3.72 18.55
C ILE A 142 30.47 -4.96 17.67
N PHE A 143 29.90 -4.82 16.48
CA PHE A 143 29.80 -5.88 15.48
C PHE A 143 31.19 -6.44 15.12
N ALA A 144 32.15 -5.58 14.80
CA ALA A 144 33.50 -5.98 14.45
C ALA A 144 34.21 -6.70 15.62
N LEU A 145 34.12 -6.14 16.83
CA LEU A 145 34.68 -6.74 18.05
C LEU A 145 34.07 -8.10 18.39
N ALA A 146 32.74 -8.24 18.26
CA ALA A 146 32.05 -9.51 18.50
C ALA A 146 32.48 -10.59 17.51
N ASN A 147 32.62 -10.25 16.22
CA ASN A 147 33.13 -11.17 15.20
C ASN A 147 34.58 -11.59 15.48
N LEU A 148 35.44 -10.66 15.90
CA LEU A 148 36.83 -10.92 16.26
C LEU A 148 36.94 -11.84 17.49
N ALA A 149 36.20 -11.53 18.55
CA ALA A 149 36.17 -12.33 19.77
C ALA A 149 35.70 -13.77 19.50
N PHE A 150 34.68 -13.94 18.66
CA PHE A 150 34.22 -15.27 18.25
C PHE A 150 35.24 -16.03 17.42
N LEU A 151 35.98 -15.36 16.53
CA LEU A 151 37.05 -15.99 15.76
C LEU A 151 38.21 -16.44 16.68
N ILE A 152 38.62 -15.59 17.63
CA ILE A 152 39.65 -15.93 18.62
C ILE A 152 39.22 -17.14 19.47
N HIS A 153 37.95 -17.17 19.90
CA HIS A 153 37.38 -18.31 20.62
C HIS A 153 37.39 -19.60 19.79
N ASP A 154 37.07 -19.52 18.50
CA ASP A 154 37.06 -20.71 17.63
C ASP A 154 38.48 -21.22 17.36
N LEU A 155 39.45 -20.31 17.24
CA LEU A 155 40.87 -20.64 17.13
C LEU A 155 41.43 -21.24 18.42
N SER A 156 41.00 -20.77 19.59
CA SER A 156 41.49 -21.29 20.88
C SER A 156 41.01 -22.71 21.16
N LYS A 157 39.82 -23.10 20.69
CA LYS A 157 39.32 -24.49 20.77
C LYS A 157 40.16 -25.51 19.99
N ILE A 158 40.89 -25.08 18.96
CA ILE A 158 41.79 -25.95 18.19
C ILE A 158 43.06 -26.27 19.01
N ARG A 159 43.55 -25.33 19.82
CA ARG A 159 44.79 -25.45 20.61
C ARG A 159 44.58 -25.95 22.05
N LEU A 160 43.41 -25.74 22.66
CA LEU A 160 43.10 -26.08 24.06
C LEU A 160 42.03 -27.17 24.20
N LYS A 161 42.13 -28.22 23.37
CA LYS A 161 41.19 -29.35 23.33
C LYS A 161 41.08 -30.12 24.66
N LYS A 162 42.10 -30.04 25.52
CA LYS A 162 42.21 -30.82 26.78
C LYS A 162 41.57 -30.15 28.01
N LEU A 163 41.37 -28.81 28.00
CA LEU A 163 40.84 -28.07 29.16
C LEU A 163 39.32 -27.81 29.06
N THR A 164 38.79 -27.70 27.85
CA THR A 164 37.37 -27.36 27.61
C THR A 164 36.41 -28.55 27.74
N GLY A 165 36.92 -29.78 27.70
CA GLY A 165 36.13 -31.01 27.90
C GLY A 165 35.65 -31.23 29.33
N LEU A 166 36.23 -30.53 30.31
CA LEU A 166 35.93 -30.72 31.74
C LEU A 166 34.89 -29.76 32.32
N ILE A 167 34.51 -28.67 31.62
CA ILE A 167 33.63 -27.62 32.18
C ILE A 167 32.27 -27.51 31.48
N PHE A 168 32.13 -27.86 30.20
CA PHE A 168 30.88 -27.61 29.45
C PHE A 168 30.38 -28.84 28.70
N SER A 169 29.78 -29.77 29.43
CA SER A 169 29.19 -30.99 28.88
C SER A 169 27.72 -30.85 28.45
N HIS A 170 27.28 -29.69 27.91
CA HIS A 170 26.13 -29.47 26.97
C HIS A 170 25.63 -27.99 27.05
N PRO A 171 26.23 -27.04 26.32
CA PRO A 171 26.03 -25.60 26.54
C PRO A 171 24.73 -24.98 25.97
N ASP A 172 24.05 -25.64 25.03
CA ASP A 172 23.06 -24.95 24.16
C ASP A 172 21.75 -24.53 24.86
N HIS A 173 21.37 -25.16 25.97
CA HIS A 173 20.08 -24.89 26.65
C HIS A 173 20.19 -23.81 27.73
N HIS A 174 21.37 -23.70 28.36
CA HIS A 174 21.64 -22.69 29.38
C HIS A 174 21.56 -21.28 28.79
N TRP A 175 22.04 -21.09 27.55
CA TRP A 175 22.01 -19.78 26.88
C TRP A 175 20.59 -19.26 26.63
N CYS A 176 19.62 -20.12 26.33
CA CYS A 176 18.21 -19.70 26.16
C CYS A 176 17.59 -19.23 27.48
N VAL A 177 17.88 -19.92 28.58
CA VAL A 177 17.40 -19.58 29.92
C VAL A 177 18.09 -18.31 30.44
N PHE A 178 19.41 -18.18 30.21
CA PHE A 178 20.17 -16.97 30.49
C PHE A 178 19.67 -15.77 29.69
N ALA A 179 19.45 -15.93 28.37
CA ALA A 179 18.90 -14.87 27.53
C ALA A 179 17.48 -14.45 27.97
N SER A 180 16.63 -15.42 28.35
CA SER A 180 15.28 -15.13 28.85
C SER A 180 15.31 -14.37 30.18
N GLY A 181 16.21 -14.75 31.10
CA GLY A 181 16.42 -14.03 32.36
C GLY A 181 17.00 -12.63 32.18
N ILE A 182 17.89 -12.45 31.20
CA ILE A 182 18.42 -11.14 30.80
C ILE A 182 17.29 -10.28 30.22
N CYS A 183 16.43 -10.82 29.35
CA CYS A 183 15.29 -10.09 28.80
C CYS A 183 14.27 -9.68 29.87
N VAL A 184 13.95 -10.55 30.84
CA VAL A 184 13.06 -10.21 31.96
C VAL A 184 13.70 -9.18 32.89
N GLY A 185 15.00 -9.31 33.17
CA GLY A 185 15.75 -8.31 33.92
C GLY A 185 15.78 -6.95 33.23
N LEU A 186 15.98 -6.91 31.90
CA LEU A 186 15.90 -5.70 31.09
C LEU A 186 14.48 -5.11 31.05
N PHE A 187 13.44 -5.94 31.01
CA PHE A 187 12.04 -5.50 31.10
C PHE A 187 11.72 -4.79 32.44
N ILE A 188 12.21 -5.34 33.56
CA ILE A 188 12.09 -4.71 34.88
C ILE A 188 12.87 -3.39 34.91
N LEU A 189 14.04 -3.36 34.28
CA LEU A 189 14.93 -2.20 34.26
C LEU A 189 14.39 -1.05 33.40
N ILE A 190 13.72 -1.35 32.28
CA ILE A 190 13.10 -0.38 31.37
C ILE A 190 11.85 0.27 32.01
N ASN A 191 11.12 -0.45 32.86
CA ASN A 191 9.89 0.06 33.50
C ASN A 191 10.12 0.85 34.80
N TYR A 192 11.32 0.82 35.39
CA TYR A 192 11.58 1.39 36.73
C TYR A 192 12.73 2.40 36.81
N GLY A 193 13.33 2.81 35.68
CA GLY A 193 14.52 3.65 35.66
C GLY A 193 14.36 4.98 34.94
N GLU A 194 14.00 6.05 35.65
CA GLU A 194 14.05 7.43 35.11
C GLU A 194 15.45 8.06 35.23
N ASN A 195 16.42 7.40 35.90
CA ASN A 195 17.73 7.99 36.21
C ASN A 195 18.91 7.03 35.87
N PRO A 196 19.89 7.45 35.05
CA PRO A 196 21.03 6.62 34.64
C PRO A 196 21.88 6.06 35.79
N ILE A 197 21.93 6.73 36.94
CA ILE A 197 22.75 6.30 38.10
C ILE A 197 22.08 5.14 38.87
N LYS A 198 20.74 5.04 38.83
CA LYS A 198 20.00 3.88 39.39
C LYS A 198 20.08 2.63 38.49
N ILE A 199 20.43 2.77 37.21
CA ILE A 199 20.57 1.64 36.28
C ILE A 199 21.73 0.72 36.70
N LEU A 200 22.83 1.27 37.21
CA LEU A 200 23.99 0.49 37.66
C LEU A 200 23.68 -0.35 38.91
N SER A 201 22.86 0.17 39.84
CA SER A 201 22.43 -0.57 41.04
C SER A 201 21.34 -1.61 40.74
N CYS A 202 20.77 -1.61 39.53
CA CYS A 202 19.78 -2.57 39.07
C CYS A 202 20.35 -3.83 38.37
N LEU A 203 21.67 -3.89 38.12
CA LEU A 203 22.35 -5.11 37.62
C LEU A 203 22.07 -6.34 38.50
N LYS A 204 21.89 -6.14 39.82
CA LYS A 204 21.50 -7.20 40.75
C LYS A 204 20.14 -7.83 40.44
N TYR A 205 19.18 -7.10 39.86
CA TYR A 205 17.86 -7.62 39.50
C TYR A 205 17.87 -8.40 38.18
N ILE A 206 18.79 -8.09 37.27
CA ILE A 206 19.04 -8.92 36.08
C ILE A 206 19.63 -10.26 36.52
N ILE A 207 20.64 -10.23 37.39
CA ILE A 207 21.26 -11.44 37.94
C ILE A 207 20.23 -12.25 38.74
N LEU A 208 19.41 -11.59 39.57
CA LEU A 208 18.37 -12.25 40.35
C LEU A 208 17.27 -12.85 39.44
N SER A 209 16.82 -12.15 38.40
CA SER A 209 15.83 -12.67 37.45
C SER A 209 16.37 -13.88 36.67
N VAL A 210 17.62 -13.80 36.24
CA VAL A 210 18.34 -14.92 35.61
C VAL A 210 18.40 -16.12 36.55
N LEU A 211 18.79 -15.92 37.81
CA LEU A 211 18.87 -16.98 38.80
C LEU A 211 17.49 -17.56 39.15
N SER A 212 16.46 -16.72 39.30
CA SER A 212 15.09 -17.15 39.60
C SER A 212 14.49 -17.98 38.47
N ILE A 213 14.60 -17.52 37.21
CA ILE A 213 14.09 -18.25 36.04
C ILE A 213 14.86 -19.55 35.84
N TRP A 214 16.18 -19.53 36.06
CA TRP A 214 17.02 -20.72 36.00
C TRP A 214 16.66 -21.75 37.09
N THR A 215 16.43 -21.29 38.32
CA THR A 215 16.05 -22.15 39.45
C THR A 215 14.65 -22.73 39.26
N PHE A 216 13.69 -21.92 38.80
CA PHE A 216 12.31 -22.36 38.54
C PHE A 216 12.24 -23.38 37.40
N TRP A 217 13.04 -23.19 36.34
CA TRP A 217 13.23 -24.16 35.26
C TRP A 217 13.76 -25.50 35.78
N LEU A 218 14.77 -25.48 36.68
CA LEU A 218 15.30 -26.71 37.27
C LEU A 218 14.30 -27.44 38.18
N ILE A 219 13.53 -26.70 38.98
CA ILE A 219 12.50 -27.26 39.88
C ILE A 219 11.36 -27.87 39.05
N TYR A 220 10.82 -27.13 38.08
CA TYR A 220 9.72 -27.59 37.25
C TYR A 220 10.11 -28.79 36.37
N SER A 221 11.30 -28.77 35.77
CA SER A 221 11.87 -29.93 35.06
C SER A 221 12.08 -31.16 35.97
N SER A 222 12.35 -30.95 37.27
CA SER A 222 12.47 -32.04 38.26
C SER A 222 11.11 -32.62 38.68
N ILE A 223 10.09 -31.77 38.83
CA ILE A 223 8.71 -32.21 39.09
C ILE A 223 8.16 -33.00 37.90
N LEU A 224 8.39 -32.50 36.67
CA LEU A 224 8.01 -33.20 35.44
C LEU A 224 8.71 -34.56 35.28
N LYS A 225 9.97 -34.68 35.71
CA LYS A 225 10.68 -35.97 35.76
C LYS A 225 9.98 -36.96 36.68
N SER A 226 9.60 -36.52 37.88
CA SER A 226 8.91 -37.35 38.88
C SER A 226 7.53 -37.82 38.42
N ILE A 227 6.82 -36.99 37.65
CA ILE A 227 5.47 -37.30 37.15
C ILE A 227 5.51 -38.16 35.88
N THR A 228 6.44 -37.89 34.95
CA THR A 228 6.41 -38.51 33.61
C THR A 228 7.35 -39.70 33.44
N LYS A 229 8.23 -39.99 34.42
CA LYS A 229 9.28 -41.03 34.39
C LYS A 229 10.16 -41.00 33.12
N ARG A 230 10.25 -39.86 32.43
CA ARG A 230 11.08 -39.66 31.23
C ARG A 230 12.47 -39.15 31.57
N ASP A 231 13.40 -39.34 30.64
CA ASP A 231 14.79 -38.93 30.80
C ASP A 231 14.94 -37.40 30.98
N PHE A 232 15.76 -37.03 31.96
CA PHE A 232 15.89 -35.66 32.49
C PHE A 232 16.47 -34.69 31.47
N ALA A 233 17.33 -35.18 30.57
CA ALA A 233 17.92 -34.37 29.50
C ALA A 233 16.89 -33.95 28.44
N CYS A 234 15.89 -34.79 28.16
CA CYS A 234 14.82 -34.51 27.20
C CYS A 234 13.82 -33.48 27.74
N LEU A 235 13.53 -33.52 29.04
CA LEU A 235 12.57 -32.62 29.71
C LEU A 235 13.10 -31.18 29.83
N LYS A 236 14.42 -31.02 30.07
CA LYS A 236 15.09 -29.71 30.11
C LYS A 236 14.92 -28.89 28.83
N GLY A 237 14.97 -29.55 27.68
CA GLY A 237 14.81 -28.90 26.38
C GLY A 237 13.39 -28.38 26.17
N ILE A 238 12.38 -29.24 26.40
CA ILE A 238 10.97 -28.90 26.21
C ILE A 238 10.54 -27.75 27.12
N ASP A 239 11.01 -27.75 28.36
CA ASP A 239 10.69 -26.75 29.37
C ASP A 239 11.31 -25.38 29.05
N ALA A 240 12.59 -25.34 28.63
CA ALA A 240 13.28 -24.09 28.29
C ALA A 240 12.62 -23.34 27.12
N TYR A 241 12.02 -24.04 26.15
CA TYR A 241 11.32 -23.42 25.02
C TYR A 241 9.91 -22.92 25.37
N SER A 242 9.34 -23.37 26.48
CA SER A 242 7.99 -22.97 26.93
C SER A 242 7.92 -21.53 27.45
N TYR A 243 9.07 -20.95 27.82
CA TYR A 243 9.19 -19.56 28.30
C TYR A 243 9.31 -18.51 27.17
N VAL A 244 9.57 -18.92 25.92
CA VAL A 244 9.74 -17.99 24.79
C VAL A 244 8.48 -17.16 24.48
N PRO A 245 7.25 -17.72 24.51
CA PRO A 245 6.03 -16.93 24.36
C PRO A 245 5.82 -15.92 25.49
N LEU A 246 6.23 -16.24 26.72
CA LEU A 246 6.14 -15.35 27.87
C LEU A 246 7.05 -14.12 27.67
N VAL A 247 8.27 -14.32 27.16
CA VAL A 247 9.22 -13.22 26.85
C VAL A 247 8.70 -12.32 25.72
N LEU A 248 8.12 -12.90 24.66
CA LEU A 248 7.53 -12.14 23.56
C LEU A 248 6.26 -11.39 23.97
N LEU A 249 5.39 -11.99 24.78
CA LEU A 249 4.13 -11.39 25.24
C LEU A 249 4.33 -10.31 26.32
N LEU A 250 5.35 -10.45 27.19
CA LEU A 250 5.76 -9.39 28.11
C LEU A 250 6.26 -8.15 27.35
N LEU A 251 6.94 -8.33 26.20
CA LEU A 251 7.32 -7.22 25.32
C LEU A 251 6.09 -6.55 24.64
N VAL A 252 4.99 -7.29 24.42
CA VAL A 252 3.73 -6.72 23.90
C VAL A 252 2.98 -5.94 24.98
N SER A 253 3.08 -6.37 26.25
CA SER A 253 2.42 -5.68 27.38
C SER A 253 2.96 -4.26 27.62
N LEU A 254 4.19 -3.99 27.19
CA LEU A 254 4.77 -2.63 27.12
C LEU A 254 3.95 -1.71 26.19
N LEU A 255 3.28 -2.28 25.19
CA LEU A 255 2.60 -1.53 24.14
C LEU A 255 1.11 -1.24 24.42
N TYR A 256 0.55 -1.52 25.60
CA TYR A 256 -0.90 -1.36 25.86
C TYR A 256 -1.23 -0.72 27.23
N GLU A 257 -2.25 0.16 27.28
CA GLU A 257 -2.68 0.90 28.50
C GLU A 257 -3.31 0.03 29.61
N HIS A 258 -3.68 -1.21 29.30
CA HIS A 258 -4.25 -2.15 30.27
C HIS A 258 -3.36 -3.38 30.47
N GLY A 259 -2.08 -3.15 30.83
CA GLY A 259 -1.06 -4.19 31.00
C GLY A 259 -1.47 -5.32 31.95
N LYS A 260 -2.25 -5.04 33.00
CA LYS A 260 -2.77 -6.06 33.94
C LYS A 260 -3.81 -6.98 33.28
N THR A 261 -4.72 -6.43 32.47
CA THR A 261 -5.72 -7.20 31.71
C THR A 261 -5.06 -8.03 30.62
N LEU A 262 -4.02 -7.51 29.97
CA LEU A 262 -3.28 -8.23 28.93
C LEU A 262 -2.44 -9.39 29.52
N VAL A 263 -1.87 -9.23 30.71
CA VAL A 263 -1.17 -10.32 31.43
C VAL A 263 -2.16 -11.42 31.81
N ILE A 264 -3.35 -11.06 32.31
CA ILE A 264 -4.42 -12.02 32.61
C ILE A 264 -4.89 -12.71 31.32
N ILE A 265 -5.18 -11.97 30.24
CA ILE A 265 -5.54 -12.53 28.93
C ILE A 265 -4.42 -13.42 28.38
N SER A 266 -3.15 -13.09 28.62
CA SER A 266 -1.99 -13.88 28.14
C SER A 266 -1.85 -15.19 28.92
N VAL A 267 -1.97 -15.15 30.25
CA VAL A 267 -1.98 -16.34 31.11
C VAL A 267 -3.22 -17.20 30.81
N SER A 268 -4.38 -16.57 30.63
CA SER A 268 -5.63 -17.20 30.22
C SER A 268 -5.56 -17.78 28.80
N CYS A 269 -4.88 -17.15 27.85
CA CYS A 269 -4.67 -17.70 26.50
C CYS A 269 -3.71 -18.89 26.51
N VAL A 270 -2.65 -18.87 27.34
CA VAL A 270 -1.79 -20.04 27.56
C VAL A 270 -2.58 -21.20 28.16
N PHE A 271 -3.51 -20.92 29.07
CA PHE A 271 -4.43 -21.92 29.63
C PHE A 271 -5.52 -22.35 28.63
N PHE A 272 -6.08 -21.43 27.84
CA PHE A 272 -7.15 -21.68 26.88
C PHE A 272 -6.65 -22.45 25.66
N VAL A 273 -5.41 -22.19 25.22
CA VAL A 273 -4.72 -23.02 24.23
C VAL A 273 -4.43 -24.41 24.80
N LYS A 274 -4.01 -24.53 26.06
CA LYS A 274 -3.83 -25.83 26.74
C LYS A 274 -5.15 -26.61 26.90
N ILE A 275 -6.28 -25.93 27.09
CA ILE A 275 -7.61 -26.53 27.30
C ILE A 275 -8.32 -26.84 25.96
N LEU A 276 -8.25 -25.95 24.96
CA LEU A 276 -8.77 -26.21 23.60
C LEU A 276 -8.05 -27.37 22.91
N SER A 277 -6.78 -27.61 23.26
CA SER A 277 -6.01 -28.77 22.81
C SER A 277 -6.53 -30.11 23.36
N ILE A 278 -7.34 -30.07 24.43
CA ILE A 278 -7.82 -31.25 25.16
C ILE A 278 -9.29 -31.58 24.83
N ILE A 279 -10.13 -30.59 24.50
CA ILE A 279 -11.59 -30.78 24.67
C ILE A 279 -12.41 -31.22 23.43
N LYS A 280 -12.05 -30.95 22.16
CA LYS A 280 -12.70 -31.62 20.98
C LYS A 280 -12.21 -31.06 19.62
N PRO A 281 -11.58 -31.87 18.73
CA PRO A 281 -11.09 -31.41 17.41
C PRO A 281 -12.09 -31.52 16.24
N GLU A 282 -13.30 -32.05 16.45
CA GLU A 282 -14.12 -32.57 15.34
C GLU A 282 -15.10 -31.58 14.67
N TYR A 283 -15.15 -30.30 15.09
CA TYR A 283 -16.18 -29.36 14.61
C TYR A 283 -15.78 -28.36 13.52
N VAL A 284 -14.61 -28.51 12.88
CA VAL A 284 -14.15 -27.54 11.86
C VAL A 284 -14.10 -28.13 10.44
N HIS A 285 -14.80 -29.23 10.17
CA HIS A 285 -14.82 -29.78 8.82
C HIS A 285 -16.17 -30.37 8.40
N LYS A 286 -17.04 -29.52 7.84
CA LYS A 286 -17.94 -29.89 6.72
C LYS A 286 -18.77 -28.69 6.22
N ILE A 287 -18.18 -27.87 5.35
CA ILE A 287 -18.95 -27.18 4.30
C ILE A 287 -18.10 -27.22 3.03
N SER A 288 -18.29 -28.29 2.25
CA SER A 288 -17.72 -28.44 0.92
C SER A 288 -18.83 -28.18 -0.09
N LEU A 289 -18.95 -26.94 -0.56
CA LEU A 289 -19.81 -26.62 -1.70
C LEU A 289 -19.14 -27.08 -3.00
N LYS A 290 -19.94 -27.68 -3.88
CA LYS A 290 -19.47 -28.25 -5.16
C LYS A 290 -18.85 -27.15 -6.05
N VAL A 291 -17.88 -27.54 -6.88
CA VAL A 291 -17.04 -26.65 -7.70
C VAL A 291 -17.84 -25.69 -8.60
N SER A 292 -19.03 -26.08 -9.07
CA SER A 292 -19.91 -25.22 -9.88
C SER A 292 -20.59 -24.09 -9.09
N GLN A 293 -20.90 -24.31 -7.81
CA GLN A 293 -21.47 -23.27 -6.92
C GLN A 293 -20.41 -22.25 -6.50
N LYS A 294 -19.14 -22.66 -6.45
CA LYS A 294 -18.02 -21.80 -6.02
C LYS A 294 -17.78 -20.62 -6.97
N TRP A 295 -17.88 -20.83 -8.28
CA TRP A 295 -17.71 -19.76 -9.27
C TRP A 295 -18.84 -18.73 -9.20
N PHE A 296 -20.09 -19.19 -9.11
CA PHE A 296 -21.25 -18.30 -8.94
C PHE A 296 -21.12 -17.44 -7.68
N LEU A 297 -20.72 -18.04 -6.56
CA LEU A 297 -20.50 -17.29 -5.31
C LEU A 297 -19.41 -16.22 -5.46
N ASP A 298 -18.27 -16.58 -6.05
CA ASP A 298 -17.07 -15.74 -6.08
C ASP A 298 -17.12 -14.61 -7.10
N TYR A 299 -17.75 -14.85 -8.25
CA TYR A 299 -17.72 -13.92 -9.38
C TYR A 299 -19.07 -13.25 -9.65
N ILE A 300 -20.15 -13.73 -9.02
CA ILE A 300 -21.49 -13.16 -9.19
C ILE A 300 -22.07 -12.72 -7.85
N LEU A 301 -22.33 -13.64 -6.91
CA LEU A 301 -23.08 -13.32 -5.69
C LEU A 301 -22.33 -12.33 -4.79
N VAL A 302 -21.09 -12.62 -4.41
CA VAL A 302 -20.33 -11.73 -3.51
C VAL A 302 -20.07 -10.36 -4.15
N PRO A 303 -19.63 -10.26 -5.42
CA PRO A 303 -19.58 -8.99 -6.13
C PRO A 303 -20.91 -8.22 -6.14
N SER A 304 -22.03 -8.90 -6.35
CA SER A 304 -23.36 -8.27 -6.35
C SER A 304 -23.74 -7.75 -4.96
N ILE A 305 -23.46 -8.51 -3.90
CA ILE A 305 -23.68 -8.07 -2.52
C ILE A 305 -22.80 -6.87 -2.19
N ILE A 306 -21.51 -6.89 -2.56
CA ILE A 306 -20.59 -5.76 -2.41
C ILE A 306 -21.15 -4.53 -3.14
N TYR A 307 -21.57 -4.70 -4.39
CA TYR A 307 -22.17 -3.62 -5.17
C TYR A 307 -23.38 -3.03 -4.45
N VAL A 308 -24.33 -3.87 -4.00
CA VAL A 308 -25.54 -3.41 -3.29
C VAL A 308 -25.22 -2.71 -1.98
N ILE A 309 -24.22 -3.19 -1.22
CA ILE A 309 -23.78 -2.57 0.04
C ILE A 309 -23.24 -1.15 -0.18
N PHE A 310 -22.44 -0.96 -1.23
CA PHE A 310 -21.82 0.34 -1.52
C PHE A 310 -22.66 1.20 -2.46
N TYR A 311 -23.72 0.64 -3.04
CA TYR A 311 -24.72 1.40 -3.79
C TYR A 311 -25.49 2.28 -2.80
N SER A 312 -25.29 3.59 -2.89
CA SER A 312 -25.92 4.57 -1.99
C SER A 312 -27.43 4.76 -2.23
N GLY A 313 -28.10 3.80 -2.88
CA GLY A 313 -29.51 3.91 -3.28
C GLY A 313 -29.77 4.96 -4.35
N GLY A 314 -28.74 5.57 -4.93
CA GLY A 314 -28.90 6.78 -5.75
C GLY A 314 -29.25 8.00 -4.91
N ASN A 315 -28.77 8.10 -3.65
CA ASN A 315 -28.94 9.31 -2.86
C ASN A 315 -28.20 10.48 -3.53
N ILE A 316 -28.96 11.29 -4.25
CA ILE A 316 -28.54 12.50 -4.96
C ILE A 316 -28.59 13.75 -4.08
N ASN A 317 -29.08 13.63 -2.85
CA ASN A 317 -29.31 14.76 -1.95
C ASN A 317 -28.04 15.14 -1.17
N GLY A 318 -28.02 16.35 -0.62
CA GLY A 318 -26.89 16.93 0.10
C GLY A 318 -26.29 18.15 -0.60
N GLY A 319 -25.39 18.86 0.09
CA GLY A 319 -24.79 20.10 -0.41
C GLY A 319 -24.15 19.94 -1.79
N ILE A 320 -24.06 21.04 -2.54
CA ILE A 320 -23.45 21.11 -3.88
C ILE A 320 -21.99 21.55 -3.73
N ASP A 321 -21.07 20.75 -4.26
CA ASP A 321 -19.66 21.14 -4.35
C ASP A 321 -19.42 21.79 -5.71
N ILE A 322 -19.62 23.11 -5.77
CA ILE A 322 -19.57 23.89 -7.01
C ILE A 322 -18.20 23.77 -7.70
N PHE A 323 -17.13 23.48 -6.94
CA PHE A 323 -15.80 23.21 -7.47
C PHE A 323 -15.72 21.79 -8.08
N HIS A 324 -15.85 20.73 -7.28
CA HIS A 324 -15.60 19.35 -7.78
C HIS A 324 -16.72 18.79 -8.65
N GLU A 325 -17.95 19.29 -8.52
CA GLU A 325 -19.02 18.98 -9.47
C GLU A 325 -18.90 19.85 -10.71
N GLY A 326 -18.42 21.09 -10.56
CA GLY A 326 -18.08 21.99 -11.66
C GLY A 326 -17.11 21.38 -12.68
N GLU A 327 -16.16 20.56 -12.24
CA GLU A 327 -15.26 19.76 -13.09
C GLU A 327 -15.97 18.84 -14.09
N ARG A 328 -17.25 18.54 -13.88
CA ARG A 328 -18.10 17.72 -14.78
C ARG A 328 -19.24 18.54 -15.38
N LEU A 329 -19.83 19.43 -14.60
CA LEU A 329 -20.97 20.24 -15.03
C LEU A 329 -20.58 21.28 -16.08
N ALA A 330 -19.42 21.93 -15.95
CA ALA A 330 -18.98 22.90 -16.95
C ALA A 330 -18.65 22.23 -18.30
N PRO A 331 -17.88 21.12 -18.34
CA PRO A 331 -17.76 20.32 -19.56
C PRO A 331 -19.10 19.86 -20.16
N LEU A 332 -20.07 19.47 -19.34
CA LEU A 332 -21.41 19.12 -19.82
C LEU A 332 -22.08 20.31 -20.49
N ASN A 333 -21.97 21.50 -19.90
CA ASN A 333 -22.54 22.72 -20.46
C ASN A 333 -21.99 23.05 -21.86
N GLU A 334 -20.68 22.86 -22.05
CA GLU A 334 -20.01 23.02 -23.36
C GLU A 334 -20.37 21.89 -24.32
N ALA A 335 -20.46 20.64 -23.84
CA ALA A 335 -20.86 19.49 -24.65
C ALA A 335 -22.27 19.66 -25.25
N LEU A 336 -23.21 20.21 -24.47
CA LEU A 336 -24.57 20.51 -24.93
C LEU A 336 -24.61 21.60 -26.02
N ARG A 337 -23.54 22.39 -26.16
CA ARG A 337 -23.36 23.42 -27.20
C ARG A 337 -22.54 22.93 -28.40
N GLY A 338 -22.19 21.65 -28.43
CA GLY A 338 -21.36 21.08 -29.50
C GLY A 338 -19.85 21.28 -29.30
N GLY A 339 -19.41 21.65 -28.09
CA GLY A 339 -18.00 21.75 -27.75
C GLY A 339 -17.27 20.41 -27.89
N ILE A 340 -16.03 20.48 -28.34
CA ILE A 340 -15.15 19.32 -28.56
C ILE A 340 -14.21 19.16 -27.35
N PRO A 341 -14.13 17.96 -26.74
CA PRO A 341 -13.27 17.76 -25.58
C PRO A 341 -11.79 18.00 -25.94
N TYR A 342 -11.01 18.44 -24.95
CA TYR A 342 -9.61 18.89 -25.05
C TYR A 342 -9.41 20.24 -25.74
N ARG A 343 -10.08 20.47 -26.88
CA ARG A 343 -10.01 21.75 -27.60
C ARG A 343 -10.79 22.83 -26.88
N ASP A 344 -12.08 22.60 -26.66
CA ASP A 344 -13.00 23.57 -26.08
C ASP A 344 -13.14 23.36 -24.56
N VAL A 345 -12.67 22.22 -24.05
CA VAL A 345 -12.74 21.85 -22.63
C VAL A 345 -11.42 21.28 -22.14
N TYR A 346 -10.83 21.91 -21.12
CA TYR A 346 -9.73 21.31 -20.37
C TYR A 346 -10.24 20.14 -19.50
N ILE A 347 -9.82 18.93 -19.86
CA ILE A 347 -10.12 17.69 -19.15
C ILE A 347 -9.13 17.47 -18.00
N GLN A 348 -9.61 17.51 -16.75
CA GLN A 348 -8.74 17.42 -15.57
C GLN A 348 -8.44 16.00 -15.08
N HIS A 349 -9.40 15.07 -15.12
CA HIS A 349 -9.23 13.72 -14.60
C HIS A 349 -9.10 12.73 -15.74
N GLY A 350 -10.14 12.63 -16.58
CA GLY A 350 -10.20 11.73 -17.72
C GLY A 350 -11.41 12.04 -18.58
N LEU A 351 -11.28 11.77 -19.88
CA LEU A 351 -12.29 12.05 -20.90
C LEU A 351 -13.69 11.54 -20.53
N PHE A 352 -13.79 10.29 -20.08
CA PHE A 352 -15.06 9.72 -19.64
C PHE A 352 -15.56 10.39 -18.37
N TYR A 353 -14.72 10.55 -17.35
CA TYR A 353 -15.16 11.10 -16.06
C TYR A 353 -15.65 12.54 -16.16
N ASN A 354 -14.91 13.41 -16.87
CA ASN A 354 -15.22 14.83 -16.97
C ASN A 354 -16.27 15.16 -18.04
N PHE A 355 -16.25 14.48 -19.18
CA PHE A 355 -17.04 14.87 -20.35
C PHE A 355 -18.15 13.88 -20.67
N TYR A 356 -17.82 12.62 -20.95
CA TYR A 356 -18.84 11.66 -21.43
C TYR A 356 -19.76 11.10 -20.34
N ARG A 357 -19.33 11.00 -19.08
CA ARG A 357 -20.16 10.58 -17.96
C ARG A 357 -21.33 11.55 -17.76
N PRO A 358 -21.11 12.85 -17.52
CA PRO A 358 -22.23 13.77 -17.32
C PRO A 358 -23.07 13.93 -18.60
N LEU A 359 -22.49 13.80 -19.80
CA LEU A 359 -23.24 13.79 -21.06
C LEU A 359 -24.11 12.53 -21.24
N LEU A 360 -23.62 11.37 -20.83
CA LEU A 360 -24.41 10.14 -20.83
C LEU A 360 -25.53 10.22 -19.79
N ALA A 361 -25.22 10.73 -18.59
CA ALA A 361 -26.20 10.97 -17.55
C ALA A 361 -27.32 11.90 -18.02
N SER A 362 -26.96 12.99 -18.72
CA SER A 362 -27.95 13.93 -19.22
C SER A 362 -28.88 13.34 -20.28
N LYS A 363 -28.35 12.46 -21.14
CA LYS A 363 -29.14 11.71 -22.13
C LYS A 363 -30.06 10.68 -21.50
N LEU A 364 -29.65 10.05 -20.40
CA LEU A 364 -30.43 9.00 -19.74
C LEU A 364 -31.49 9.55 -18.78
N PHE A 365 -31.19 10.62 -18.06
CA PHE A 365 -32.00 11.10 -16.93
C PHE A 365 -32.39 12.59 -17.02
N GLY A 366 -32.02 13.28 -18.11
CA GLY A 366 -32.27 14.71 -18.30
C GLY A 366 -31.10 15.59 -17.89
N VAL A 367 -31.04 16.84 -18.36
CA VAL A 367 -29.92 17.76 -18.13
C VAL A 367 -29.96 18.34 -16.71
N SER A 368 -29.31 17.66 -15.76
CA SER A 368 -29.23 18.15 -14.37
C SER A 368 -28.02 17.58 -13.61
N LEU A 369 -27.65 18.23 -12.50
CA LEU A 369 -26.68 17.68 -11.54
C LEU A 369 -27.18 16.37 -10.91
N ALA A 370 -28.49 16.27 -10.62
CA ALA A 370 -29.12 15.04 -10.14
C ALA A 370 -28.77 13.83 -11.04
N SER A 371 -28.83 14.03 -12.35
CA SER A 371 -28.51 12.99 -13.33
C SER A 371 -27.07 12.52 -13.23
N ASP A 372 -26.09 13.45 -13.12
CA ASP A 372 -24.67 13.09 -12.97
C ASP A 372 -24.41 12.36 -11.64
N ARG A 373 -25.05 12.79 -10.55
CA ARG A 373 -24.96 12.10 -9.25
C ARG A 373 -25.56 10.70 -9.32
N LEU A 374 -26.71 10.53 -9.97
CA LEU A 374 -27.36 9.23 -10.14
C LEU A 374 -26.47 8.26 -10.91
N LEU A 375 -25.93 8.68 -12.06
CA LEU A 375 -25.03 7.84 -12.84
C LEU A 375 -23.74 7.53 -12.07
N GLY A 376 -23.22 8.49 -11.31
CA GLY A 376 -22.11 8.28 -10.39
C GLY A 376 -22.39 7.19 -9.36
N GLY A 377 -23.54 7.27 -8.70
CA GLY A 377 -23.98 6.26 -7.72
C GLY A 377 -24.10 4.85 -8.30
N ILE A 378 -24.41 4.72 -9.60
CA ILE A 378 -24.44 3.44 -10.32
C ILE A 378 -23.02 2.93 -10.63
N ILE A 379 -22.10 3.80 -11.05
CA ILE A 379 -20.77 3.40 -11.51
C ILE A 379 -19.80 3.20 -10.33
N ASP A 380 -19.86 4.05 -9.31
CA ASP A 380 -18.85 4.11 -8.24
C ASP A 380 -18.66 2.81 -7.45
N PRO A 381 -19.71 2.01 -7.14
CA PRO A 381 -19.55 0.73 -6.46
C PRO A 381 -18.68 -0.28 -7.24
N LEU A 382 -18.54 -0.13 -8.56
CA LEU A 382 -17.67 -0.99 -9.38
C LEU A 382 -16.20 -0.92 -8.95
N GLY A 383 -15.75 0.17 -8.30
CA GLY A 383 -14.42 0.27 -7.72
C GLY A 383 -14.16 -0.81 -6.66
N HIS A 384 -15.14 -1.03 -5.78
CA HIS A 384 -15.11 -2.06 -4.72
C HIS A 384 -15.15 -3.47 -5.31
N VAL A 385 -16.00 -3.66 -6.32
CA VAL A 385 -16.09 -4.94 -7.05
C VAL A 385 -14.77 -5.27 -7.73
N GLY A 386 -14.18 -4.30 -8.45
CA GLY A 386 -12.88 -4.46 -9.09
C GLY A 386 -11.78 -4.80 -8.09
N PHE A 387 -11.73 -4.08 -6.96
CA PHE A 387 -10.76 -4.34 -5.89
C PHE A 387 -10.93 -5.73 -5.29
N TYR A 388 -12.17 -6.15 -4.98
CA TYR A 388 -12.47 -7.49 -4.48
C TYR A 388 -12.03 -8.58 -5.46
N LEU A 389 -12.36 -8.45 -6.75
CA LEU A 389 -11.96 -9.42 -7.75
C LEU A 389 -10.44 -9.49 -7.91
N PHE A 390 -9.74 -8.35 -7.83
CA PHE A 390 -8.29 -8.33 -7.83
C PHE A 390 -7.72 -9.06 -6.61
N ALA A 391 -8.20 -8.74 -5.40
CA ALA A 391 -7.82 -9.41 -4.16
C ALA A 391 -8.09 -10.92 -4.20
N LEU A 392 -9.23 -11.33 -4.78
CA LEU A 392 -9.60 -12.73 -4.97
C LEU A 392 -8.61 -13.50 -5.87
N GLN A 393 -8.05 -12.86 -6.91
CA GLN A 393 -7.02 -13.49 -7.75
C GLN A 393 -5.67 -13.63 -7.05
N ILE A 394 -5.40 -12.74 -6.09
CA ILE A 394 -4.13 -12.67 -5.36
C ILE A 394 -4.11 -13.66 -4.20
N PHE A 395 -5.13 -13.61 -3.33
CA PHE A 395 -5.20 -14.39 -2.10
C PHE A 395 -5.64 -15.83 -2.34
N LYS A 396 -5.31 -16.71 -1.38
CA LYS A 396 -5.77 -18.09 -1.33
C LYS A 396 -7.13 -18.21 -0.62
N SER A 397 -7.41 -17.32 0.32
CA SER A 397 -8.64 -17.26 1.11
C SER A 397 -9.52 -16.11 0.66
N LYS A 398 -10.79 -16.43 0.43
CA LYS A 398 -11.86 -15.46 0.13
C LYS A 398 -12.09 -14.50 1.30
N LEU A 399 -11.95 -15.01 2.52
CA LEU A 399 -12.07 -14.23 3.73
C LEU A 399 -11.01 -13.13 3.77
N SER A 400 -9.78 -13.41 3.30
CA SER A 400 -8.73 -12.40 3.22
C SER A 400 -9.11 -11.26 2.28
N ALA A 401 -9.67 -11.59 1.12
CA ALA A 401 -10.14 -10.59 0.16
C ALA A 401 -11.27 -9.72 0.72
N PHE A 402 -12.25 -10.34 1.40
CA PHE A 402 -13.37 -9.64 2.02
C PHE A 402 -12.93 -8.76 3.20
N LEU A 403 -12.12 -9.27 4.12
CA LEU A 403 -11.61 -8.51 5.27
C LEU A 403 -10.77 -7.32 4.82
N LEU A 404 -9.94 -7.50 3.78
CA LEU A 404 -9.16 -6.39 3.25
C LEU A 404 -10.07 -5.31 2.64
N LEU A 405 -11.08 -5.70 1.85
CA LEU A 405 -12.05 -4.75 1.31
C LEU A 405 -12.73 -3.98 2.44
N TRP A 406 -13.15 -4.66 3.51
CA TRP A 406 -13.77 -4.02 4.68
C TRP A 406 -12.86 -2.95 5.28
N VAL A 407 -11.60 -3.30 5.58
CA VAL A 407 -10.63 -2.35 6.18
C VAL A 407 -10.36 -1.17 5.25
N MET A 408 -10.25 -1.40 3.94
CA MET A 408 -10.03 -0.32 2.97
C MET A 408 -11.28 0.56 2.78
N SER A 409 -12.47 -0.01 2.96
CA SER A 409 -13.73 0.73 2.89
C SER A 409 -14.03 1.53 4.16
N SER A 410 -13.35 1.22 5.27
CA SER A 410 -13.52 1.94 6.55
C SER A 410 -12.63 3.16 6.71
N GLY A 411 -11.59 3.30 5.88
CA GLY A 411 -10.67 4.45 5.92
C GLY A 411 -11.18 5.72 5.25
N VAL A 412 -12.40 6.14 5.60
CA VAL A 412 -13.03 7.35 5.06
C VAL A 412 -12.42 8.58 5.72
N SER A 413 -11.98 9.56 4.93
CA SER A 413 -11.65 10.90 5.42
C SER A 413 -12.95 11.63 5.81
N GLU A 414 -13.07 12.04 7.07
CA GLU A 414 -14.23 12.80 7.58
C GLU A 414 -14.45 14.15 6.84
N GLU A 415 -13.42 14.67 6.17
CA GLU A 415 -13.39 15.99 5.51
C GLU A 415 -14.48 16.19 4.42
N PHE A 416 -15.04 15.12 3.84
CA PHE A 416 -16.01 15.22 2.72
C PHE A 416 -17.45 14.83 3.07
N VAL A 417 -17.74 14.54 4.34
CA VAL A 417 -19.09 14.11 4.77
C VAL A 417 -20.14 15.20 4.55
N TYR A 418 -19.74 16.48 4.52
CA TYR A 418 -20.65 17.61 4.32
C TYR A 418 -21.18 17.75 2.87
N TRP A 419 -20.41 17.32 1.87
CA TRP A 419 -20.63 17.70 0.46
C TRP A 419 -21.28 16.59 -0.40
N SER A 420 -21.34 15.35 0.08
CA SER A 420 -22.07 14.29 -0.63
C SER A 420 -22.48 13.16 0.31
N ALA A 421 -23.71 12.66 0.16
CA ALA A 421 -24.16 11.46 0.88
C ALA A 421 -23.33 10.20 0.56
N SER A 422 -22.69 10.16 -0.61
CA SER A 422 -21.68 9.17 -0.95
C SER A 422 -20.35 9.52 -0.27
N ARG A 423 -20.00 8.84 0.82
CA ARG A 423 -18.64 8.90 1.38
C ARG A 423 -17.62 8.65 0.27
N ARG A 424 -16.86 9.67 -0.16
CA ARG A 424 -15.78 9.47 -1.14
C ARG A 424 -14.72 8.58 -0.50
N MET A 425 -14.72 7.31 -0.87
CA MET A 425 -13.74 6.35 -0.38
C MET A 425 -12.43 6.56 -1.11
N VAL A 426 -11.37 6.80 -0.34
CA VAL A 426 -10.04 7.18 -0.84
C VAL A 426 -9.38 6.06 -1.63
N TYR A 427 -9.55 4.82 -1.18
CA TYR A 427 -8.79 3.66 -1.67
C TYR A 427 -9.49 2.86 -2.77
N THR A 428 -10.81 3.00 -2.90
CA THR A 428 -11.64 2.25 -3.86
C THR A 428 -12.59 3.13 -4.68
N PRO A 429 -12.25 4.38 -5.04
CA PRO A 429 -13.17 5.22 -5.80
C PRO A 429 -13.52 4.58 -7.15
N GLY A 430 -14.73 4.85 -7.65
CA GLY A 430 -15.22 4.31 -8.93
C GLY A 430 -14.26 4.50 -10.10
N ARG A 431 -13.53 5.62 -10.10
CA ARG A 431 -12.51 5.92 -11.12
C ARG A 431 -11.37 4.88 -11.22
N LEU A 432 -11.08 4.13 -10.15
CA LEU A 432 -10.08 3.05 -10.14
C LEU A 432 -10.61 1.71 -10.69
N ALA A 433 -11.92 1.56 -10.91
CA ALA A 433 -12.52 0.28 -11.26
C ALA A 433 -11.85 -0.38 -12.50
N PRO A 434 -11.65 0.32 -13.63
CA PRO A 434 -11.02 -0.30 -14.81
C PRO A 434 -9.57 -0.74 -14.54
N ALA A 435 -8.83 0.00 -13.73
CA ALA A 435 -7.46 -0.37 -13.34
C ALA A 435 -7.45 -1.63 -12.47
N TYR A 436 -8.37 -1.76 -11.50
CA TYR A 436 -8.48 -2.98 -10.71
C TYR A 436 -8.94 -4.18 -11.53
N PHE A 437 -9.89 -4.01 -12.45
CA PHE A 437 -10.26 -5.08 -13.38
C PHE A 437 -9.07 -5.50 -14.26
N CYS A 438 -8.30 -4.54 -14.78
CA CYS A 438 -7.07 -4.82 -15.54
C CYS A 438 -6.09 -5.70 -14.73
N LEU A 439 -5.82 -5.32 -13.48
CA LEU A 439 -4.92 -6.06 -12.60
C LEU A 439 -5.48 -7.42 -12.17
N ALA A 440 -6.80 -7.54 -11.97
CA ALA A 440 -7.46 -8.81 -11.73
C ALA A 440 -7.30 -9.76 -12.94
N VAL A 441 -7.52 -9.27 -14.16
CA VAL A 441 -7.30 -10.04 -15.39
C VAL A 441 -5.83 -10.47 -15.52
N MET A 442 -4.88 -9.57 -15.22
CA MET A 442 -3.46 -9.89 -15.23
C MET A 442 -3.08 -10.95 -14.17
N ALA A 443 -3.64 -10.85 -12.97
CA ALA A 443 -3.43 -11.85 -11.91
C ALA A 443 -4.03 -13.22 -12.30
N SER A 444 -5.19 -13.23 -12.98
CA SER A 444 -5.80 -14.44 -13.53
C SER A 444 -4.91 -15.09 -14.61
N TYR A 445 -4.29 -14.29 -15.48
CA TYR A 445 -3.30 -14.77 -16.45
C TYR A 445 -2.13 -15.47 -15.76
N VAL A 446 -1.54 -14.86 -14.72
CA VAL A 446 -0.47 -15.45 -13.92
C VAL A 446 -0.90 -16.77 -13.29
N ASN A 447 -2.10 -16.82 -12.70
CA ASN A 447 -2.66 -18.04 -12.09
C ASN A 447 -2.77 -19.18 -13.11
N LYS A 448 -3.35 -18.91 -14.28
CA LYS A 448 -3.50 -19.91 -15.35
C LYS A 448 -2.16 -20.38 -15.90
N ARG A 449 -1.19 -19.46 -16.08
CA ARG A 449 0.14 -19.79 -16.64
C ARG A 449 0.95 -20.69 -15.72
N TYR A 450 0.87 -20.45 -14.42
CA TYR A 450 1.58 -21.25 -13.43
C TYR A 450 1.00 -22.66 -13.29
N ASN A 451 -0.34 -22.79 -13.21
CA ASN A 451 -1.01 -24.10 -13.11
C ASN A 451 -0.72 -25.01 -14.31
N LEU A 452 -0.63 -24.44 -15.52
CA LEU A 452 -0.27 -25.20 -16.72
C LEU A 452 1.17 -25.73 -16.65
N SER A 453 2.11 -24.94 -16.13
CA SER A 453 3.49 -25.37 -15.95
C SER A 453 3.64 -26.50 -14.92
N GLU A 454 2.80 -26.52 -13.86
CA GLU A 454 2.81 -27.63 -12.89
C GLU A 454 2.20 -28.90 -13.49
N ASN A 455 1.08 -28.78 -14.22
CA ASN A 455 0.44 -29.92 -14.88
C ASN A 455 1.33 -30.57 -15.94
N ILE A 456 2.06 -29.78 -16.75
CA ILE A 456 3.00 -30.32 -17.75
C ILE A 456 4.18 -31.05 -17.08
N LYS A 457 4.61 -30.62 -15.88
CA LYS A 457 5.66 -31.30 -15.11
C LYS A 457 5.17 -32.58 -14.42
N SER A 458 3.87 -32.69 -14.12
CA SER A 458 3.28 -33.87 -13.48
C SER A 458 2.73 -34.90 -14.46
N SER A 459 2.49 -34.54 -15.72
CA SER A 459 1.92 -35.45 -16.72
C SER A 459 2.97 -36.06 -17.65
N SER A 460 3.52 -37.21 -17.25
CA SER A 460 3.81 -38.33 -18.17
C SER A 460 2.54 -39.15 -18.49
N LEU A 461 1.37 -38.74 -18.00
CA LEU A 461 0.09 -39.38 -18.30
C LEU A 461 -0.66 -38.66 -19.44
N LYS A 462 -1.00 -39.47 -20.46
CA LYS A 462 -1.77 -39.13 -21.67
C LYS A 462 -3.01 -38.29 -21.35
N LEU A 463 -3.08 -37.11 -21.96
CA LEU A 463 -4.24 -36.24 -21.90
C LEU A 463 -5.26 -36.66 -22.97
N SER A 464 -6.21 -37.51 -22.60
CA SER A 464 -7.39 -37.84 -23.42
C SER A 464 -8.65 -37.49 -22.66
N PHE A 465 -9.04 -36.20 -22.57
CA PHE A 465 -10.43 -35.85 -22.28
C PHE A 465 -10.72 -34.39 -22.66
N LEU A 466 -11.92 -34.16 -23.20
CA LEU A 466 -12.50 -32.90 -23.73
C LEU A 466 -12.33 -32.67 -25.25
N LYS A 467 -12.94 -33.56 -26.04
CA LYS A 467 -13.61 -33.16 -27.29
C LYS A 467 -15.10 -32.96 -26.98
N SER A 468 -15.56 -31.72 -26.95
CA SER A 468 -16.98 -31.36 -26.97
C SER A 468 -17.16 -30.25 -28.03
N PRO A 469 -18.03 -30.44 -29.03
CA PRO A 469 -18.21 -29.48 -30.12
C PRO A 469 -19.41 -28.57 -29.82
N THR A 470 -19.19 -27.43 -29.16
CA THR A 470 -20.21 -26.37 -29.08
C THR A 470 -19.56 -24.98 -29.13
N ILE A 471 -19.85 -24.28 -30.24
CA ILE A 471 -19.77 -22.83 -30.51
C ILE A 471 -18.35 -22.19 -30.44
N LYS A 472 -17.92 -21.66 -31.59
CA LYS A 472 -16.63 -20.97 -31.84
C LYS A 472 -16.50 -19.63 -31.08
N LEU A 473 -16.38 -19.68 -29.75
CA LEU A 473 -15.80 -18.61 -28.91
C LEU A 473 -14.31 -18.91 -28.59
N SER A 474 -13.66 -19.71 -29.44
CA SER A 474 -12.35 -20.31 -29.18
C SER A 474 -11.18 -19.34 -29.33
N PHE A 475 -11.37 -18.16 -29.92
CA PHE A 475 -10.33 -17.13 -30.02
C PHE A 475 -10.12 -16.38 -28.70
N LEU A 476 -11.20 -16.08 -27.98
CA LEU A 476 -11.16 -15.38 -26.67
C LEU A 476 -10.71 -16.27 -25.50
N LEU A 477 -10.74 -17.60 -25.65
CA LEU A 477 -10.35 -18.56 -24.62
C LEU A 477 -8.89 -19.03 -24.71
N LYS A 478 -8.12 -18.60 -25.72
CA LYS A 478 -6.68 -18.86 -25.75
C LYS A 478 -6.00 -18.07 -24.63
N GLN A 479 -5.11 -18.70 -23.86
CA GLN A 479 -4.39 -18.05 -22.76
C GLN A 479 -3.70 -16.73 -23.14
N GLU A 480 -3.32 -16.60 -24.42
CA GLU A 480 -2.66 -15.43 -24.98
C GLU A 480 -3.59 -14.23 -25.22
N SER A 481 -4.93 -14.41 -25.17
CA SER A 481 -5.91 -13.31 -25.28
C SER A 481 -6.15 -12.58 -23.95
N ILE A 482 -5.74 -13.15 -22.81
CA ILE A 482 -5.97 -12.57 -21.49
C ILE A 482 -5.22 -11.23 -21.32
N PRO A 483 -3.93 -11.12 -21.71
CA PRO A 483 -3.23 -9.83 -21.70
C PRO A 483 -3.87 -8.79 -22.62
N PHE A 484 -4.44 -9.19 -23.76
CA PHE A 484 -5.19 -8.30 -24.66
C PHE A 484 -6.39 -7.66 -23.96
N VAL A 485 -7.20 -8.44 -23.23
CA VAL A 485 -8.31 -7.90 -22.42
C VAL A 485 -7.81 -6.94 -21.33
N ALA A 486 -6.70 -7.27 -20.67
CA ALA A 486 -6.08 -6.35 -19.72
C ALA A 486 -5.62 -5.05 -20.40
N GLY A 487 -5.10 -5.10 -21.63
CA GLY A 487 -4.73 -3.93 -22.42
C GLY A 487 -5.93 -3.02 -22.74
N ILE A 488 -7.07 -3.60 -23.13
CA ILE A 488 -8.32 -2.86 -23.33
C ILE A 488 -8.73 -2.14 -22.05
N LEU A 489 -8.76 -2.86 -20.91
CA LEU A 489 -9.13 -2.30 -19.61
C LEU A 489 -8.17 -1.20 -19.15
N ALA A 490 -6.87 -1.34 -19.44
CA ALA A 490 -5.87 -0.32 -19.16
C ALA A 490 -6.10 0.95 -19.99
N CYS A 491 -6.49 0.82 -21.26
CA CYS A 491 -6.83 1.98 -22.08
C CYS A 491 -8.16 2.63 -21.67
N ILE A 492 -9.17 1.83 -21.28
CA ILE A 492 -10.39 2.36 -20.66
C ILE A 492 -10.05 3.12 -19.37
N ALA A 493 -9.09 2.62 -18.57
CA ALA A 493 -8.61 3.33 -17.40
C ALA A 493 -7.97 4.68 -17.76
N ILE A 494 -7.20 4.79 -18.86
CA ILE A 494 -6.62 6.06 -19.35
C ILE A 494 -7.72 7.09 -19.62
N PHE A 495 -8.78 6.70 -20.33
CA PHE A 495 -9.86 7.64 -20.63
C PHE A 495 -10.80 7.88 -19.44
N ASN A 496 -10.85 7.00 -18.46
CA ASN A 496 -11.59 7.22 -17.22
C ASN A 496 -10.85 8.14 -16.25
N SER A 497 -9.55 7.95 -16.11
CA SER A 497 -8.64 8.79 -15.32
C SER A 497 -7.22 8.65 -15.88
N LEU A 498 -6.70 9.71 -16.49
CA LEU A 498 -5.44 9.71 -17.23
C LEU A 498 -4.30 9.18 -16.35
N GLU A 499 -4.13 9.75 -15.16
CA GLU A 499 -3.05 9.38 -14.24
C GLU A 499 -3.13 7.90 -13.84
N ILE A 500 -4.30 7.43 -13.39
CA ILE A 500 -4.54 6.05 -12.99
C ILE A 500 -4.29 5.08 -14.16
N GLY A 501 -4.79 5.44 -15.35
CA GLY A 501 -4.65 4.64 -16.56
C GLY A 501 -3.20 4.52 -17.04
N LEU A 502 -2.46 5.62 -17.02
CA LEU A 502 -1.04 5.62 -17.35
C LEU A 502 -0.25 4.75 -16.36
N TYR A 503 -0.57 4.82 -15.06
CA TYR A 503 0.09 3.99 -14.06
C TYR A 503 -0.19 2.51 -14.21
N VAL A 504 -1.46 2.11 -14.38
CA VAL A 504 -1.78 0.68 -14.57
C VAL A 504 -1.17 0.14 -15.87
N THR A 505 -1.14 0.97 -16.93
CA THR A 505 -0.52 0.61 -18.21
C THR A 505 0.99 0.42 -18.05
N ALA A 506 1.69 1.40 -17.47
CA ALA A 506 3.13 1.31 -17.20
C ALA A 506 3.46 0.13 -16.27
N SER A 507 2.63 -0.13 -15.26
CA SER A 507 2.79 -1.25 -14.34
C SER A 507 2.68 -2.59 -15.04
N CYS A 508 1.67 -2.77 -15.89
CA CYS A 508 1.49 -4.00 -16.65
C CYS A 508 2.60 -4.21 -17.67
N ILE A 509 3.04 -3.16 -18.37
CA ILE A 509 4.17 -3.23 -19.31
C ILE A 509 5.44 -3.63 -18.56
N LEU A 510 5.79 -2.94 -17.47
CA LEU A 510 6.99 -3.24 -16.69
C LEU A 510 6.94 -4.66 -16.10
N PHE A 511 5.79 -5.06 -15.55
CA PHE A 511 5.59 -6.43 -15.08
C PHE A 511 5.80 -7.46 -16.20
N LEU A 512 5.22 -7.25 -17.37
CA LEU A 512 5.34 -8.16 -18.51
C LEU A 512 6.76 -8.20 -19.08
N ILE A 513 7.48 -7.07 -19.11
CA ILE A 513 8.91 -7.01 -19.46
C ILE A 513 9.71 -7.89 -18.51
N LEU A 514 9.53 -7.74 -17.19
CA LEU A 514 10.17 -8.61 -16.20
C LEU A 514 9.77 -10.08 -16.40
N PHE A 515 8.49 -10.32 -16.69
CA PHE A 515 7.94 -11.66 -16.93
C PHE A 515 8.51 -12.33 -18.19
N THR A 516 9.02 -11.59 -19.17
CA THR A 516 9.71 -12.18 -20.34
C THR A 516 10.97 -12.98 -19.95
N THR A 517 11.56 -12.66 -18.79
CA THR A 517 12.72 -13.39 -18.25
C THR A 517 12.34 -14.73 -17.58
N TYR A 518 11.03 -15.03 -17.47
CA TYR A 518 10.52 -16.28 -16.94
C TYR A 518 11.03 -17.48 -17.77
N PRO A 519 11.79 -18.41 -17.17
CA PRO A 519 12.31 -19.57 -17.87
C PRO A 519 11.17 -20.53 -18.25
N GLN A 520 10.89 -20.65 -19.55
CA GLN A 520 9.99 -21.66 -20.10
C GLN A 520 10.69 -23.02 -20.25
N VAL A 521 9.93 -24.11 -20.15
CA VAL A 521 10.38 -25.49 -20.37
C VAL A 521 11.02 -25.59 -21.76
N GLU A 522 12.17 -26.27 -21.83
CA GLU A 522 12.99 -26.45 -23.03
C GLU A 522 12.16 -26.99 -24.20
N SER A 523 11.75 -26.11 -25.11
CA SER A 523 11.36 -26.52 -26.47
C SER A 523 12.56 -26.29 -27.40
N CYS A 524 12.88 -27.29 -28.24
CA CYS A 524 14.09 -27.36 -29.07
C CYS A 524 14.24 -26.26 -30.15
N LYS A 525 13.36 -25.24 -30.18
CA LYS A 525 13.45 -24.11 -31.13
C LYS A 525 13.56 -22.79 -30.36
N VAL A 526 14.78 -22.25 -30.30
CA VAL A 526 15.12 -20.98 -29.59
C VAL A 526 14.19 -19.84 -29.98
N ILE A 527 13.89 -19.69 -31.28
CA ILE A 527 13.00 -18.62 -31.80
C ILE A 527 11.58 -18.74 -31.24
N LYS A 528 11.01 -19.95 -31.17
CA LYS A 528 9.66 -20.19 -30.63
C LYS A 528 9.58 -19.84 -29.15
N ASN A 529 10.66 -20.09 -28.39
CA ASN A 529 10.74 -19.71 -26.98
C ASN A 529 10.79 -18.19 -26.78
N ILE A 530 11.49 -17.44 -27.64
CA ILE A 530 11.55 -15.98 -27.57
C ILE A 530 10.17 -15.39 -27.88
N ILE A 531 9.53 -15.83 -28.97
CA ILE A 531 8.19 -15.39 -29.35
C ILE A 531 7.21 -15.61 -28.19
N ASN A 532 7.13 -16.83 -27.66
CA ASN A 532 6.23 -17.16 -26.54
C ASN A 532 6.47 -16.35 -25.26
N ARG A 533 7.67 -15.77 -25.06
CA ARG A 533 7.97 -14.90 -23.91
C ARG A 533 7.45 -13.48 -24.13
N ILE A 534 7.49 -12.99 -25.36
CA ILE A 534 7.12 -11.62 -25.73
C ILE A 534 5.63 -11.52 -26.12
N THR A 535 5.00 -12.61 -26.58
CA THR A 535 3.57 -12.63 -26.97
C THR A 535 2.63 -11.97 -25.94
N PRO A 536 2.76 -12.20 -24.62
CA PRO A 536 1.88 -11.54 -23.65
C PRO A 536 2.02 -10.01 -23.63
N LEU A 537 3.24 -9.49 -23.81
CA LEU A 537 3.51 -8.06 -23.89
C LEU A 537 2.92 -7.47 -25.17
N ILE A 538 3.14 -8.11 -26.31
CA ILE A 538 2.55 -7.68 -27.60
C ILE A 538 1.02 -7.71 -27.51
N SER A 539 0.44 -8.79 -26.99
CA SER A 539 -1.00 -8.96 -26.81
C SER A 539 -1.59 -7.83 -25.96
N PHE A 540 -0.95 -7.48 -24.85
CA PHE A 540 -1.33 -6.34 -24.01
C PHE A 540 -1.27 -5.01 -24.79
N ILE A 541 -0.17 -4.73 -25.49
CA ILE A 541 0.00 -3.49 -26.28
C ILE A 541 -1.07 -3.40 -27.38
N VAL A 542 -1.35 -4.49 -28.09
CA VAL A 542 -2.42 -4.53 -29.12
C VAL A 542 -3.78 -4.24 -28.49
N GLY A 543 -4.05 -4.75 -27.28
CA GLY A 543 -5.27 -4.44 -26.53
C GLY A 543 -5.40 -2.95 -26.21
N VAL A 544 -4.31 -2.29 -25.79
CA VAL A 544 -4.30 -0.83 -25.56
C VAL A 544 -4.57 -0.07 -26.86
N LEU A 545 -3.87 -0.42 -27.95
CA LEU A 545 -3.98 0.25 -29.25
C LEU A 545 -5.38 0.10 -29.87
N THR A 546 -6.08 -1.00 -29.59
CA THR A 546 -7.45 -1.26 -30.09
C THR A 546 -8.44 -0.16 -29.69
N ILE A 547 -8.26 0.45 -28.52
CA ILE A 547 -9.10 1.55 -28.04
C ILE A 547 -8.46 2.92 -28.34
N LEU A 548 -7.14 3.03 -28.18
CA LEU A 548 -6.42 4.29 -28.35
C LEU A 548 -6.48 4.81 -29.79
N ILE A 549 -6.34 3.93 -30.80
CA ILE A 549 -6.28 4.33 -32.22
C ILE A 549 -7.61 4.95 -32.68
N PRO A 550 -8.79 4.31 -32.49
CA PRO A 550 -10.06 4.92 -32.90
C PRO A 550 -10.33 6.28 -32.26
N ILE A 551 -10.00 6.44 -30.96
CA ILE A 551 -10.18 7.72 -30.25
C ILE A 551 -9.21 8.78 -30.78
N SER A 552 -7.96 8.40 -31.06
CA SER A 552 -6.97 9.30 -31.66
C SER A 552 -7.40 9.77 -33.06
N ILE A 553 -7.92 8.86 -33.89
CA ILE A 553 -8.47 9.19 -35.21
C ILE A 553 -9.65 10.14 -35.08
N TYR A 554 -10.57 9.89 -34.14
CA TYR A 554 -11.68 10.80 -33.86
C TYR A 554 -11.19 12.21 -33.56
N PHE A 555 -10.21 12.37 -32.66
CA PHE A 555 -9.68 13.69 -32.34
C PHE A 555 -8.88 14.33 -33.48
N ALA A 556 -8.19 13.53 -34.30
CA ALA A 556 -7.51 14.04 -35.49
C ALA A 556 -8.51 14.60 -36.52
N ILE A 557 -9.62 13.90 -36.77
CA ILE A 557 -10.69 14.36 -37.67
C ILE A 557 -11.31 15.68 -37.20
N HIS A 558 -11.38 15.90 -35.88
CA HIS A 558 -11.96 17.11 -35.29
C HIS A 558 -10.94 18.22 -35.00
N GLY A 559 -9.68 18.07 -35.42
CA GLY A 559 -8.62 19.05 -35.19
C GLY A 559 -8.26 19.25 -33.71
N ALA A 560 -8.51 18.25 -32.86
CA ALA A 560 -8.31 18.30 -31.41
C ALA A 560 -7.26 17.28 -30.90
N PHE A 561 -6.53 16.63 -31.81
CA PHE A 561 -5.50 15.65 -31.45
C PHE A 561 -4.34 16.29 -30.69
N ASP A 562 -3.84 17.43 -31.16
CA ASP A 562 -2.75 18.15 -30.50
C ASP A 562 -3.19 18.66 -29.12
N ASP A 563 -4.43 19.15 -28.99
CA ASP A 563 -5.01 19.55 -27.70
C ASP A 563 -5.09 18.38 -26.71
N MET A 564 -5.47 17.19 -27.17
CA MET A 564 -5.49 15.99 -26.34
C MET A 564 -4.10 15.66 -25.80
N ILE A 565 -3.06 15.73 -26.65
CA ILE A 565 -1.68 15.47 -26.26
C ILE A 565 -1.16 16.55 -25.31
N ILE A 566 -1.40 17.83 -25.62
CA ILE A 566 -0.96 18.97 -24.82
C ILE A 566 -1.62 18.95 -23.44
N ASN A 567 -2.94 18.74 -23.37
CA ASN A 567 -3.64 18.63 -22.09
C ASN A 567 -3.10 17.44 -21.27
N SER A 568 -2.95 16.27 -21.89
CA SER A 568 -2.39 15.09 -21.22
C SER A 568 -0.97 15.35 -20.69
N TYR A 569 -0.16 16.09 -21.45
CA TYR A 569 1.18 16.53 -21.02
C TYR A 569 1.09 17.50 -19.85
N ILE A 570 0.25 18.53 -19.91
CA ILE A 570 0.09 19.53 -18.85
C ILE A 570 -0.34 18.86 -17.55
N GLN A 571 -1.36 18.01 -17.62
CA GLN A 571 -1.90 17.27 -16.48
C GLN A 571 -0.82 16.41 -15.82
N THR A 572 0.05 15.75 -16.58
CA THR A 572 1.10 14.88 -16.03
C THR A 572 2.35 15.64 -15.57
N ARG A 573 2.71 16.73 -16.25
CA ARG A 573 3.92 17.53 -16.02
C ARG A 573 3.81 18.55 -14.91
N TYR A 574 2.66 19.25 -14.82
CA TYR A 574 2.47 20.41 -13.94
C TYR A 574 1.58 20.12 -12.73
N GLN A 575 1.11 18.88 -12.54
CA GLN A 575 0.35 18.49 -11.35
C GLN A 575 1.04 18.89 -10.03
N GLY A 576 2.38 18.80 -9.95
CA GLY A 576 3.13 19.21 -8.77
C GLY A 576 3.22 20.72 -8.56
N THR A 577 3.09 21.51 -9.62
CA THR A 577 3.03 22.99 -9.58
C THR A 577 1.61 23.47 -9.30
N ILE A 578 0.60 22.75 -9.78
CA ILE A 578 -0.82 23.08 -9.61
C ILE A 578 -1.32 22.62 -8.24
N TRP A 579 -0.99 21.40 -7.84
CA TRP A 579 -1.61 20.65 -6.73
C TRP A 579 -0.60 20.15 -5.70
N GLY A 580 0.44 20.94 -5.45
CA GLY A 580 1.69 20.52 -4.84
C GLY A 580 1.75 20.51 -3.32
N LEU A 581 1.10 19.57 -2.62
CA LEU A 581 1.25 19.43 -1.16
C LEU A 581 2.55 18.69 -0.76
N ARG A 582 3.19 19.13 0.33
CA ARG A 582 4.48 18.60 0.82
C ARG A 582 4.34 17.22 1.46
N PHE A 583 5.27 16.30 1.16
CA PHE A 583 5.33 15.02 1.84
C PHE A 583 5.66 15.19 3.33
N PRO A 584 4.95 14.53 4.27
CA PRO A 584 5.13 14.76 5.70
C PRO A 584 6.57 14.48 6.17
N PRO A 585 7.20 15.38 6.95
CA PRO A 585 8.58 15.19 7.38
C PRO A 585 8.68 14.10 8.45
N LEU A 586 9.49 13.06 8.19
CA LEU A 586 9.63 11.92 9.11
C LEU A 586 10.31 12.28 10.44
N TYR A 587 11.41 13.03 10.37
CA TYR A 587 12.33 13.19 11.50
C TYR A 587 11.78 14.04 12.65
N PRO A 588 11.09 15.18 12.41
CA PRO A 588 10.44 15.92 13.50
C PRO A 588 9.47 15.04 14.28
N GLU A 589 8.80 14.09 13.62
CA GLU A 589 7.88 13.15 14.27
C GLU A 589 8.61 12.04 15.02
N ILE A 590 9.68 11.46 14.45
CA ILE A 590 10.50 10.47 15.17
C ILE A 590 11.21 11.10 16.38
N ALA A 591 11.63 12.36 16.29
CA ALA A 591 12.27 13.09 17.39
C ALA A 591 11.34 13.29 18.61
N LYS A 592 10.02 13.22 18.41
CA LYS A 592 9.02 13.26 19.49
C LYS A 592 8.92 11.92 20.24
N ILE A 593 9.50 10.84 19.71
CA ILE A 593 9.47 9.51 20.34
C ILE A 593 10.47 9.49 21.51
N LYS A 594 9.94 9.63 22.73
CA LYS A 594 10.70 9.61 23.99
C LYS A 594 10.27 8.48 24.93
N SER A 595 9.08 7.93 24.72
CA SER A 595 8.48 6.82 25.46
C SER A 595 7.73 5.86 24.54
N ILE A 596 7.28 4.73 25.07
CA ILE A 596 6.47 3.76 24.34
C ILE A 596 5.12 4.35 23.91
N GLU A 597 4.51 5.21 24.73
CA GLU A 597 3.27 5.92 24.41
C GLU A 597 3.46 6.85 23.21
N SER A 598 4.55 7.63 23.21
CA SER A 598 4.89 8.48 22.05
C SER A 598 5.24 7.67 20.79
N ALA A 599 5.80 6.46 20.95
CA ALA A 599 6.02 5.54 19.83
C ALA A 599 4.69 5.00 19.26
N LYS A 600 3.73 4.64 20.12
CA LYS A 600 2.37 4.27 19.68
C LYS A 600 1.70 5.42 18.97
N ALA A 601 1.74 6.62 19.55
CA ALA A 601 1.18 7.83 18.98
C ALA A 601 1.78 8.12 17.59
N PHE A 602 3.10 7.93 17.43
CA PHE A 602 3.74 8.01 16.13
C PHE A 602 3.23 6.96 15.15
N VAL A 603 3.13 5.68 15.56
CA VAL A 603 2.64 4.62 14.67
C VAL A 603 1.22 4.91 14.19
N ILE A 604 0.30 5.37 15.04
CA ILE A 604 -1.08 5.71 14.62
C ILE A 604 -1.21 7.09 13.95
N SER A 605 -0.15 7.90 13.95
CA SER A 605 -0.16 9.26 13.42
C SER A 605 -0.46 9.31 11.93
N GLY A 606 -0.99 10.44 11.46
CA GLY A 606 -1.11 10.73 10.03
C GLY A 606 0.20 10.55 9.28
N THR A 607 1.33 11.01 9.85
CA THR A 607 2.66 10.87 9.25
C THR A 607 3.03 9.42 8.99
N PHE A 608 2.89 8.52 9.96
CA PHE A 608 3.28 7.12 9.76
C PHE A 608 2.44 6.42 8.68
N LYS A 609 1.17 6.82 8.49
CA LYS A 609 0.34 6.32 7.38
C LYS A 609 1.05 6.53 6.03
N TRP A 610 1.76 7.65 5.82
CA TRP A 610 2.50 7.93 4.59
C TRP A 610 3.76 7.06 4.41
N TYR A 611 4.41 6.68 5.50
CA TYR A 611 5.64 5.88 5.48
C TYR A 611 5.39 4.36 5.51
N LEU A 612 4.21 3.92 5.94
CA LEU A 612 3.84 2.51 5.98
C LEU A 612 3.94 1.83 4.59
N PRO A 613 3.40 2.40 3.49
CA PRO A 613 3.58 1.82 2.16
C PRO A 613 5.05 1.70 1.76
N ILE A 614 5.87 2.73 2.03
CA ILE A 614 7.31 2.72 1.74
C ILE A 614 7.97 1.53 2.44
N LEU A 615 7.69 1.35 3.74
CA LEU A 615 8.23 0.25 4.53
C LEU A 615 7.82 -1.11 3.95
N ILE A 616 6.54 -1.30 3.64
CA ILE A 616 6.02 -2.56 3.07
C ILE A 616 6.67 -2.85 1.70
N TYR A 617 6.84 -1.84 0.85
CA TYR A 617 7.49 -2.00 -0.44
C TYR A 617 8.98 -2.34 -0.31
N LEU A 618 9.70 -1.69 0.60
CA LEU A 618 11.11 -1.97 0.86
C LEU A 618 11.31 -3.40 1.39
N ILE A 619 10.47 -3.85 2.32
CA ILE A 619 10.48 -5.23 2.82
C ILE A 619 10.23 -6.22 1.68
N THR A 620 9.23 -5.94 0.83
CA THR A 620 8.86 -6.81 -0.29
C THR A 620 9.93 -6.84 -1.37
N ALA A 621 10.52 -5.70 -1.72
CA ALA A 621 11.62 -5.59 -2.67
C ALA A 621 12.85 -6.37 -2.16
N THR A 622 13.19 -6.23 -0.87
CA THR A 622 14.27 -6.98 -0.23
C THR A 622 14.00 -8.48 -0.27
N TYR A 623 12.77 -8.91 0.03
CA TYR A 623 12.37 -10.30 -0.08
C TYR A 623 12.49 -10.83 -1.50
N LEU A 624 11.99 -10.10 -2.51
CA LEU A 624 12.07 -10.53 -3.91
C LEU A 624 13.52 -10.54 -4.42
N ALA A 625 14.36 -9.58 -4.02
CA ALA A 625 15.80 -9.58 -4.31
C ALA A 625 16.48 -10.83 -3.72
N TYR A 626 16.15 -11.19 -2.49
CA TYR A 626 16.60 -12.44 -1.88
C TYR A 626 16.15 -13.66 -2.70
N GLN A 627 14.91 -13.69 -3.20
CA GLN A 627 14.42 -14.79 -4.05
C GLN A 627 15.06 -14.83 -5.44
N ILE A 628 15.46 -13.67 -6.00
CA ILE A 628 16.21 -13.60 -7.27
C ILE A 628 17.55 -14.29 -7.12
N ILE A 629 18.30 -13.99 -6.06
CA ILE A 629 19.63 -14.58 -5.79
C ILE A 629 19.53 -16.09 -5.59
N ARG A 630 18.43 -16.54 -4.99
CA ARG A 630 18.09 -17.96 -4.82
C ARG A 630 17.63 -18.64 -6.12
N LEU A 631 17.47 -17.90 -7.22
CA LEU A 631 16.83 -18.34 -8.47
C LEU A 631 15.44 -18.96 -8.24
N ARG A 632 14.70 -18.39 -7.29
CA ARG A 632 13.36 -18.83 -6.87
C ARG A 632 12.24 -17.85 -7.24
N LEU A 633 12.57 -16.65 -7.75
CA LEU A 633 11.59 -15.66 -8.20
C LEU A 633 10.49 -16.30 -9.08
N TRP A 634 10.89 -17.02 -10.12
CA TRP A 634 9.98 -17.64 -11.08
C TRP A 634 9.49 -19.04 -10.67
N LYS A 635 10.14 -19.67 -9.69
CA LYS A 635 9.83 -21.04 -9.23
C LYS A 635 8.71 -21.10 -8.18
N VAL A 636 8.26 -19.95 -7.69
CA VAL A 636 7.24 -19.88 -6.66
C VAL A 636 6.18 -18.89 -7.10
N GLN A 637 4.95 -19.35 -7.29
CA GLN A 637 3.83 -18.53 -7.74
C GLN A 637 3.61 -17.28 -6.87
N SER A 638 3.81 -17.40 -5.55
CA SER A 638 3.66 -16.27 -4.62
C SER A 638 4.60 -15.12 -4.93
N ASN A 639 5.82 -15.39 -5.40
CA ASN A 639 6.79 -14.36 -5.72
C ASN A 639 6.36 -13.56 -6.96
N ILE A 640 5.74 -14.22 -7.95
CA ILE A 640 5.20 -13.57 -9.15
C ILE A 640 4.00 -12.69 -8.78
N LYS A 641 3.12 -13.17 -7.89
CA LYS A 641 2.01 -12.36 -7.35
C LYS A 641 2.50 -11.15 -6.57
N LEU A 642 3.52 -11.33 -5.73
CA LEU A 642 4.15 -10.21 -5.01
C LEU A 642 4.79 -9.21 -5.97
N LEU A 643 5.40 -9.65 -7.07
CA LEU A 643 5.91 -8.75 -8.10
C LEU A 643 4.78 -7.97 -8.79
N LEU A 644 3.66 -8.64 -9.09
CA LEU A 644 2.45 -8.01 -9.66
C LEU A 644 1.78 -7.01 -8.71
N LEU A 645 2.01 -7.12 -7.40
CA LEU A 645 1.55 -6.11 -6.42
C LEU A 645 2.57 -4.99 -6.22
N LEU A 646 3.86 -5.33 -6.16
CA LEU A 646 4.93 -4.39 -5.85
C LEU A 646 5.13 -3.37 -6.98
N VAL A 647 5.12 -3.81 -8.24
CA VAL A 647 5.31 -2.93 -9.40
C VAL A 647 4.26 -1.82 -9.46
N PRO A 648 2.95 -2.11 -9.47
CA PRO A 648 1.94 -1.06 -9.41
C PRO A 648 1.97 -0.30 -8.08
N GLY A 649 2.25 -0.96 -6.96
CA GLY A 649 2.40 -0.28 -5.67
C GLY A 649 3.44 0.84 -5.71
N ILE A 650 4.60 0.60 -6.35
CA ILE A 650 5.67 1.59 -6.52
C ILE A 650 5.23 2.72 -7.46
N ILE A 651 4.60 2.40 -8.58
CA ILE A 651 4.19 3.40 -9.58
C ILE A 651 3.07 4.29 -9.05
N PHE A 652 2.02 3.71 -8.44
CA PHE A 652 0.90 4.45 -7.84
C PHE A 652 1.32 5.26 -6.62
N PHE A 653 2.44 4.93 -5.97
CA PHE A 653 2.99 5.76 -4.89
C PHE A 653 3.48 7.13 -5.38
N ARG A 654 3.71 7.32 -6.70
CA ARG A 654 4.08 8.63 -7.25
C ARG A 654 3.04 9.71 -6.97
N THR A 655 1.73 9.40 -6.98
CA THR A 655 0.71 10.40 -6.62
C THR A 655 0.85 10.84 -5.17
N MET A 656 1.15 9.91 -4.26
CA MET A 656 1.32 10.21 -2.83
C MET A 656 2.49 11.17 -2.57
N LEU A 657 3.55 11.06 -3.36
CA LEU A 657 4.68 12.00 -3.38
C LEU A 657 4.32 13.32 -4.10
N GLY A 658 3.52 13.24 -5.16
CA GLY A 658 3.08 14.37 -5.96
C GLY A 658 2.04 15.27 -5.25
N ARG A 659 1.21 14.70 -4.37
CA ARG A 659 0.16 15.38 -3.60
C ARG A 659 -0.14 14.61 -2.31
N SER A 660 0.31 15.15 -1.18
CA SER A 660 0.22 14.48 0.12
C SER A 660 -1.02 14.87 0.94
N ASP A 661 -2.22 14.60 0.40
CA ASP A 661 -3.49 14.72 1.15
C ASP A 661 -4.20 13.37 1.36
N SER A 662 -5.25 13.40 2.19
CA SER A 662 -6.04 12.22 2.55
C SER A 662 -6.72 11.54 1.35
N THR A 663 -6.93 12.21 0.23
CA THR A 663 -7.70 11.72 -0.94
C THR A 663 -6.84 11.08 -2.04
N HIS A 664 -5.51 11.21 -1.97
CA HIS A 664 -4.56 10.76 -2.99
C HIS A 664 -3.70 9.54 -2.57
N LEU A 665 -4.18 8.75 -1.61
CA LEU A 665 -3.45 7.59 -1.03
C LEU A 665 -3.48 6.31 -1.90
N TYR A 666 -3.41 6.42 -3.24
CA TYR A 666 -3.61 5.27 -4.12
C TYR A 666 -2.61 4.13 -3.93
N GLY A 667 -1.34 4.44 -3.66
CA GLY A 667 -0.31 3.43 -3.35
C GLY A 667 -0.67 2.60 -2.11
N MET A 668 -1.37 3.18 -1.14
CA MET A 668 -1.68 2.49 0.11
C MET A 668 -2.50 1.20 -0.07
N ALA A 669 -3.38 1.15 -1.07
CA ALA A 669 -4.16 -0.03 -1.40
C ALA A 669 -3.26 -1.26 -1.70
N PHE A 670 -2.19 -1.06 -2.48
CA PHE A 670 -1.23 -2.12 -2.82
C PHE A 670 -0.39 -2.55 -1.62
N ALA A 671 0.02 -1.61 -0.78
CA ALA A 671 0.73 -1.91 0.46
C ALA A 671 -0.13 -2.79 1.39
N TRP A 672 -1.42 -2.49 1.54
CA TRP A 672 -2.34 -3.33 2.30
C TRP A 672 -2.59 -4.69 1.66
N MET A 673 -2.67 -4.78 0.33
CA MET A 673 -2.74 -6.08 -0.35
C MET A 673 -1.51 -6.94 -0.06
N ILE A 674 -0.31 -6.36 -0.10
CA ILE A 674 0.95 -7.04 0.23
C ILE A 674 0.96 -7.45 1.71
N GLY A 675 0.57 -6.54 2.61
CA GLY A 675 0.47 -6.82 4.05
C GLY A 675 -0.46 -8.01 4.33
N MET A 676 -1.66 -8.00 3.74
CA MET A 676 -2.63 -9.09 3.89
C MET A 676 -2.13 -10.39 3.23
N PHE A 677 -1.39 -10.30 2.12
CA PHE A 677 -0.76 -11.45 1.48
C PHE A 677 0.24 -12.15 2.41
N PHE A 678 1.03 -11.37 3.15
CA PHE A 678 1.92 -11.90 4.16
C PHE A 678 1.15 -12.47 5.36
N VAL A 679 0.16 -11.77 5.89
CA VAL A 679 -0.70 -12.25 6.99
C VAL A 679 -1.31 -13.62 6.66
N GLU A 680 -1.91 -13.75 5.48
CA GLU A 680 -2.47 -15.02 5.02
C GLU A 680 -1.41 -16.11 4.92
N SER A 681 -0.24 -15.78 4.37
CA SER A 681 0.87 -16.74 4.25
C SER A 681 1.37 -17.21 5.62
N LEU A 682 1.48 -16.30 6.60
CA LEU A 682 1.85 -16.63 7.97
C LEU A 682 0.80 -17.52 8.62
N PHE A 683 -0.49 -17.19 8.46
CA PHE A 683 -1.61 -17.98 8.98
C PHE A 683 -1.64 -19.39 8.40
N ILE A 684 -1.50 -19.54 7.08
CA ILE A 684 -1.47 -20.87 6.43
C ILE A 684 -0.29 -21.70 6.93
N ASN A 685 0.88 -21.09 7.15
CA ASN A 685 2.03 -21.82 7.66
C ASN A 685 1.83 -22.25 9.13
N ILE A 686 1.22 -21.40 9.97
CA ILE A 686 0.80 -21.79 11.33
C ILE A 686 -0.13 -23.02 11.26
N MET A 687 -1.17 -22.98 10.42
CA MET A 687 -2.11 -24.09 10.29
C MET A 687 -1.47 -25.39 9.79
N LYS A 688 -0.46 -25.31 8.91
CA LYS A 688 0.27 -26.48 8.43
C LYS A 688 1.13 -27.10 9.53
N GLU A 689 1.86 -26.29 10.29
CA GLU A 689 2.71 -26.74 11.40
C GLU A 689 1.85 -27.40 12.48
N LEU A 690 0.75 -26.76 12.90
CA LEU A 690 -0.21 -27.34 13.86
C LEU A 690 -0.79 -28.69 13.41
N LYS A 691 -1.12 -28.84 12.11
CA LYS A 691 -1.62 -30.12 11.56
C LYS A 691 -0.55 -31.22 11.52
N THR A 692 0.72 -30.85 11.30
CA THR A 692 1.83 -31.81 11.21
C THR A 692 2.16 -32.34 12.59
N ASP A 693 2.23 -31.46 13.59
CA ASP A 693 2.47 -31.82 14.99
C ASP A 693 1.33 -32.70 15.55
N PHE A 694 0.08 -32.42 15.16
CA PHE A 694 -1.08 -33.23 15.56
C PHE A 694 -1.10 -34.63 14.92
N ARG A 695 -0.71 -34.77 13.65
CA ARG A 695 -0.61 -36.11 13.02
C ARG A 695 0.48 -36.95 13.65
N LEU A 696 1.63 -36.33 13.95
CA LEU A 696 2.71 -37.00 14.66
C LEU A 696 2.32 -37.38 16.09
N SER A 697 1.45 -36.60 16.76
CA SER A 697 0.94 -36.92 18.10
C SER A 697 -0.02 -38.12 18.12
N VAL A 698 -0.72 -38.40 17.02
CA VAL A 698 -1.66 -39.54 16.91
C VAL A 698 -0.95 -40.85 16.51
N THR A 699 0.19 -40.78 15.81
CA THR A 699 0.99 -41.96 15.42
C THR A 699 2.01 -42.44 16.48
N TRP A 700 1.85 -42.05 17.76
CA TRP A 700 2.81 -42.30 18.85
C TRP A 700 3.10 -43.77 19.22
N HIS A 701 2.51 -44.74 18.53
CA HIS A 701 2.74 -46.16 18.77
C HIS A 701 3.88 -46.78 17.94
N SER A 702 4.65 -46.03 17.15
CA SER A 702 5.83 -46.57 16.47
C SER A 702 7.14 -45.92 16.92
N HIS A 703 8.02 -46.74 17.48
CA HIS A 703 9.35 -46.41 18.02
C HIS A 703 10.32 -45.84 16.98
N ASN A 704 10.28 -44.52 16.71
CA ASN A 704 11.45 -43.79 16.24
C ASN A 704 11.37 -42.32 16.67
N ALA A 705 12.26 -41.93 17.59
CA ALA A 705 12.37 -40.59 18.14
C ALA A 705 12.94 -39.62 17.09
N ILE A 706 12.07 -38.90 16.37
CA ILE A 706 12.48 -37.83 15.47
C ILE A 706 12.74 -36.55 16.29
N SER A 707 13.99 -36.10 16.27
CA SER A 707 14.55 -34.97 17.02
C SER A 707 14.19 -33.57 16.48
N THR A 708 12.96 -33.32 16.01
CA THR A 708 12.57 -32.03 15.39
C THR A 708 11.52 -31.21 16.15
N LEU A 709 11.25 -31.53 17.42
CA LEU A 709 10.18 -30.89 18.20
C LEU A 709 10.53 -29.50 18.82
N SER A 710 11.75 -28.98 18.64
CA SER A 710 12.22 -27.75 19.31
C SER A 710 12.05 -26.43 18.53
N HIS A 711 11.43 -26.45 17.34
CA HIS A 711 11.32 -25.28 16.45
C HIS A 711 9.92 -24.78 16.03
N PRO A 712 8.77 -25.47 16.19
CA PRO A 712 7.49 -24.95 15.70
C PRO A 712 6.91 -23.81 16.56
N ILE A 713 6.95 -23.94 17.89
CA ILE A 713 6.16 -23.08 18.79
C ILE A 713 6.64 -21.61 18.78
N SER A 714 7.94 -21.36 18.86
CA SER A 714 8.50 -19.99 18.85
C SER A 714 8.27 -19.28 17.52
N VAL A 715 8.30 -20.02 16.41
CA VAL A 715 8.01 -19.49 15.07
C VAL A 715 6.51 -19.20 14.91
N ILE A 716 5.63 -20.07 15.43
CA ILE A 716 4.18 -19.83 15.47
C ILE A 716 3.86 -18.58 16.28
N THR A 717 4.43 -18.43 17.49
CA THR A 717 4.19 -17.25 18.34
C THR A 717 4.60 -15.94 17.66
N LEU A 718 5.78 -15.91 17.01
CA LEU A 718 6.23 -14.72 16.28
C LEU A 718 5.28 -14.37 15.13
N ARG A 719 4.78 -15.38 14.40
CA ARG A 719 3.81 -15.16 13.31
C ARG A 719 2.48 -14.62 13.83
N VAL A 720 1.98 -15.17 14.94
CA VAL A 720 0.74 -14.68 15.59
C VAL A 720 0.92 -13.23 16.04
N PHE A 721 2.07 -12.88 16.62
CA PHE A 721 2.36 -11.52 17.06
C PHE A 721 2.31 -10.51 15.90
N VAL A 722 2.92 -10.82 14.75
CA VAL A 722 2.87 -9.97 13.56
C VAL A 722 1.43 -9.77 13.08
N ILE A 723 0.63 -10.83 13.09
CA ILE A 723 -0.80 -10.76 12.71
C ILE A 723 -1.54 -9.81 13.68
N ILE A 724 -1.37 -9.99 14.99
CA ILE A 724 -2.03 -9.16 16.01
C ILE A 724 -1.67 -7.68 15.85
N ILE A 725 -0.39 -7.34 15.63
CA ILE A 725 0.03 -5.94 15.42
C ILE A 725 -0.67 -5.31 14.22
N LEU A 726 -0.75 -6.03 13.09
CA LEU A 726 -1.38 -5.51 11.88
C LEU A 726 -2.88 -5.30 12.06
N PHE A 727 -3.55 -6.21 12.77
CA PHE A 727 -4.97 -6.04 13.12
C PHE A 727 -5.18 -4.87 14.09
N TRP A 728 -4.35 -4.75 15.13
CA TRP A 728 -4.36 -3.61 16.04
C TRP A 728 -4.24 -2.29 15.27
N TYR A 729 -3.23 -2.18 14.42
CA TYR A 729 -3.01 -1.00 13.60
C TYR A 729 -4.22 -0.67 12.70
N ALA A 730 -4.74 -1.68 11.99
CA ALA A 730 -5.90 -1.50 11.11
C ALA A 730 -7.14 -1.01 11.87
N ILE A 731 -7.40 -1.56 13.05
CA ILE A 731 -8.52 -1.16 13.91
C ILE A 731 -8.33 0.27 14.41
N SER A 732 -7.15 0.59 14.95
CA SER A 732 -6.86 1.91 15.52
C SER A 732 -6.85 3.04 14.48
N VAL A 733 -6.48 2.74 13.24
CA VAL A 733 -6.34 3.77 12.19
C VAL A 733 -7.61 3.97 11.37
N TYR A 734 -8.39 2.90 11.13
CA TYR A 734 -9.51 2.93 10.19
C TYR A 734 -10.88 2.68 10.83
N ASN A 735 -10.96 2.40 12.14
CA ASN A 735 -12.22 2.20 12.88
C ASN A 735 -13.28 1.40 12.09
N PRO A 736 -12.97 0.17 11.63
CA PRO A 736 -13.87 -0.63 10.78
C PRO A 736 -15.20 -0.98 11.45
N ILE A 737 -15.24 -0.96 12.78
CA ILE A 737 -16.45 -1.17 13.59
C ILE A 737 -17.42 0.00 13.44
N ASP A 738 -16.92 1.24 13.49
CA ASP A 738 -17.78 2.42 13.35
C ASP A 738 -18.28 2.57 11.91
N THR A 739 -17.48 2.13 10.93
CA THR A 739 -17.98 1.99 9.55
C THR A 739 -19.14 1.01 9.47
N ALA A 740 -19.09 -0.13 10.16
CA ALA A 740 -20.18 -1.09 10.20
C ALA A 740 -21.44 -0.53 10.88
N LYS A 741 -21.28 0.18 12.00
CA LYS A 741 -22.39 0.89 12.67
C LYS A 741 -23.04 1.93 11.75
N ASN A 742 -22.21 2.71 11.06
CA ASN A 742 -22.68 3.72 10.10
C ASN A 742 -23.39 3.09 8.90
N LEU A 743 -22.84 2.01 8.35
CA LEU A 743 -23.45 1.28 7.24
C LEU A 743 -24.80 0.70 7.68
N SER A 744 -24.88 0.16 8.90
CA SER A 744 -26.15 -0.28 9.51
C SER A 744 -27.13 0.88 9.63
N ALA A 745 -26.68 2.07 10.06
CA ALA A 745 -27.53 3.25 10.19
C ALA A 745 -28.06 3.75 8.83
N ILE A 746 -27.25 3.69 7.78
CA ILE A 746 -27.64 3.99 6.39
C ILE A 746 -28.71 3.01 5.92
N ILE A 747 -28.47 1.71 6.11
CA ILE A 747 -29.41 0.64 5.72
C ILE A 747 -30.72 0.74 6.51
N SER A 748 -30.65 1.14 7.79
CA SER A 748 -31.83 1.31 8.64
C SER A 748 -32.50 2.68 8.54
N GLY A 749 -32.01 3.59 7.67
CA GLY A 749 -32.58 4.93 7.48
C GLY A 749 -32.45 5.87 8.70
N TYR A 750 -31.57 5.56 9.65
CA TYR A 750 -31.47 6.29 10.93
C TYR A 750 -30.36 7.34 10.85
N GLY A 751 -30.70 8.51 10.34
CA GLY A 751 -29.83 9.69 10.36
C GLY A 751 -30.70 10.94 10.30
N GLN A 752 -30.56 11.84 11.26
CA GLN A 752 -31.34 13.08 11.29
C GLN A 752 -31.11 13.86 10.01
N VAL A 753 -32.20 14.18 9.32
CA VAL A 753 -32.22 14.87 8.04
C VAL A 753 -32.19 16.38 8.32
N PRO A 754 -31.14 17.13 7.91
CA PRO A 754 -31.15 18.58 7.96
C PRO A 754 -32.39 19.19 7.29
N ARG A 755 -32.78 20.42 7.67
CA ARG A 755 -33.82 21.15 6.91
C ARG A 755 -33.32 21.41 5.49
N TYR A 756 -34.17 21.06 4.54
CA TYR A 756 -33.78 20.70 3.20
C TYR A 756 -34.96 21.11 2.31
N VAL A 757 -34.69 21.77 1.19
CA VAL A 757 -35.75 22.35 0.35
C VAL A 757 -35.66 21.81 -1.06
N ASP A 758 -36.79 21.81 -1.76
CA ASP A 758 -36.81 21.58 -3.19
C ASP A 758 -35.96 22.66 -3.89
N PRO A 759 -35.19 22.27 -4.92
CA PRO A 759 -34.15 23.13 -5.43
C PRO A 759 -34.73 24.22 -6.32
N PRO A 760 -34.19 25.45 -6.23
CA PRO A 760 -34.75 26.62 -6.90
C PRO A 760 -34.44 26.70 -8.41
N LEU A 761 -33.56 25.83 -8.94
CA LEU A 761 -33.11 25.86 -10.33
C LEU A 761 -33.33 24.51 -11.02
N GLU A 762 -33.85 24.52 -12.24
CA GLU A 762 -34.13 23.30 -13.03
C GLU A 762 -32.88 22.43 -13.24
N ARG A 763 -31.73 23.06 -13.49
CA ARG A 763 -30.44 22.37 -13.72
C ARG A 763 -29.86 21.69 -12.49
N ILE A 764 -30.35 22.00 -11.29
CA ILE A 764 -30.00 21.22 -10.10
C ILE A 764 -30.69 19.84 -10.16
N GLY A 765 -31.86 19.75 -10.81
CA GLY A 765 -32.74 18.58 -10.81
C GLY A 765 -33.51 18.47 -9.49
N ARG A 766 -34.43 17.51 -9.32
CA ARG A 766 -35.24 17.36 -8.08
C ARG A 766 -34.42 16.78 -6.92
N MET A 767 -33.37 17.49 -6.49
CA MET A 767 -32.53 17.14 -5.34
C MET A 767 -32.83 18.01 -4.14
N VAL A 768 -32.72 17.40 -2.99
CA VAL A 768 -32.89 18.06 -1.72
C VAL A 768 -31.53 18.61 -1.24
N ILE A 769 -31.41 19.94 -1.14
CA ILE A 769 -30.17 20.64 -0.81
C ILE A 769 -30.36 21.65 0.34
N PRO A 770 -29.28 22.05 1.06
CA PRO A 770 -29.40 23.04 2.14
C PRO A 770 -29.96 24.38 1.64
N ALA A 771 -30.94 24.94 2.37
CA ALA A 771 -31.69 26.13 1.94
C ALA A 771 -30.80 27.37 1.73
N GLU A 772 -29.82 27.59 2.60
CA GLU A 772 -28.88 28.71 2.47
C GLU A 772 -28.06 28.62 1.19
N GLN A 773 -27.55 27.42 0.88
CA GLN A 773 -26.80 27.17 -0.34
C GLN A 773 -27.67 27.33 -1.58
N ALA A 774 -28.91 26.81 -1.54
CA ALA A 774 -29.88 26.96 -2.62
C ALA A 774 -30.13 28.44 -2.95
N ASN A 775 -30.36 29.25 -1.91
CA ASN A 775 -30.60 30.69 -2.04
C ASN A 775 -29.37 31.43 -2.60
N GLN A 776 -28.17 31.09 -2.10
CA GLN A 776 -26.91 31.67 -2.58
C GLN A 776 -26.68 31.37 -4.07
N ILE A 777 -26.82 30.10 -4.48
CA ILE A 777 -26.64 29.70 -5.89
C ILE A 777 -27.66 30.40 -6.77
N LYS A 778 -28.93 30.44 -6.36
CA LYS A 778 -30.00 31.11 -7.10
C LYS A 778 -29.70 32.60 -7.30
N ALA A 779 -29.33 33.31 -6.23
CA ALA A 779 -29.06 34.74 -6.31
C ALA A 779 -27.90 35.08 -7.27
N VAL A 780 -26.82 34.28 -7.24
CA VAL A 780 -25.69 34.44 -8.17
C VAL A 780 -26.11 34.14 -9.62
N VAL A 781 -26.87 33.06 -9.84
CA VAL A 781 -27.37 32.68 -11.17
C VAL A 781 -28.31 33.74 -11.74
N ASP A 782 -29.27 34.23 -10.95
CA ASP A 782 -30.21 35.29 -11.35
C ASP A 782 -29.43 36.56 -11.78
N TYR A 783 -28.38 36.91 -11.03
CA TYR A 783 -27.54 38.05 -11.38
C TYR A 783 -26.78 37.84 -12.69
N ILE A 784 -26.16 36.68 -12.88
CA ILE A 784 -25.45 36.36 -14.14
C ILE A 784 -26.43 36.46 -15.31
N GLN A 785 -27.59 35.81 -15.20
CA GLN A 785 -28.58 35.75 -16.28
C GLN A 785 -29.18 37.13 -16.60
N LYS A 786 -29.41 37.98 -15.60
CA LYS A 786 -29.88 39.35 -15.79
C LYS A 786 -28.86 40.25 -16.51
N ASN A 787 -27.57 39.96 -16.36
CA ASN A 787 -26.48 40.81 -16.87
C ASN A 787 -25.78 40.23 -18.11
N THR A 788 -26.23 39.10 -18.65
CA THR A 788 -25.62 38.44 -19.81
C THR A 788 -26.68 37.79 -20.71
N ARG A 789 -26.46 37.80 -22.03
CA ARG A 789 -27.27 37.02 -22.98
C ARG A 789 -26.91 35.52 -22.92
N PRO A 790 -27.79 34.60 -23.36
CA PRO A 790 -27.54 33.15 -23.31
C PRO A 790 -26.25 32.68 -24.01
N ASP A 791 -25.82 33.40 -25.04
CA ASP A 791 -24.62 33.16 -25.84
C ASP A 791 -23.39 33.94 -25.35
N GLU A 792 -23.55 34.87 -24.41
CA GLU A 792 -22.44 35.64 -23.88
C GLU A 792 -21.58 34.82 -22.92
N THR A 793 -20.27 34.80 -23.18
CA THR A 793 -19.29 34.14 -22.31
C THR A 793 -19.16 34.88 -20.98
N ILE A 794 -18.95 34.11 -19.92
CA ILE A 794 -18.48 34.61 -18.62
C ILE A 794 -17.12 33.99 -18.30
N PHE A 795 -16.42 34.54 -17.30
CA PHE A 795 -15.20 33.93 -16.78
C PHE A 795 -15.25 33.82 -15.26
N ASP A 796 -14.73 32.72 -14.74
CA ASP A 796 -14.71 32.42 -13.33
C ASP A 796 -13.28 32.30 -12.81
N PHE A 797 -12.86 33.36 -12.13
CA PHE A 797 -11.57 33.46 -11.47
C PHE A 797 -11.58 32.83 -10.06
N SER A 798 -12.75 32.46 -9.54
CA SER A 798 -12.93 31.89 -8.19
C SER A 798 -12.90 30.35 -8.15
N ASN A 799 -12.70 29.69 -9.30
CA ASN A 799 -12.71 28.23 -9.49
C ASN A 799 -14.05 27.51 -9.25
N GLN A 800 -15.17 28.25 -9.22
CA GLN A 800 -16.53 27.76 -8.99
C GLN A 800 -17.23 27.34 -10.31
N ALA A 801 -16.60 26.45 -11.07
CA ALA A 801 -17.01 26.07 -12.42
C ALA A 801 -18.48 25.61 -12.57
N GLY A 802 -19.13 25.15 -11.50
CA GLY A 802 -20.55 24.81 -11.53
C GLY A 802 -21.46 25.97 -12.00
N TYR A 803 -21.04 27.23 -11.82
CA TYR A 803 -21.84 28.38 -12.26
C TYR A 803 -22.04 28.49 -13.77
N TYR A 804 -21.11 28.01 -14.60
CA TYR A 804 -21.32 27.97 -16.06
C TYR A 804 -22.56 27.14 -16.42
N PHE A 805 -22.69 26.00 -15.76
CA PHE A 805 -23.82 25.09 -15.96
C PHE A 805 -25.10 25.66 -15.35
N PHE A 806 -25.09 26.11 -14.10
CA PHE A 806 -26.32 26.59 -13.45
C PHE A 806 -26.87 27.88 -14.07
N ALA A 807 -25.98 28.79 -14.50
CA ALA A 807 -26.40 30.01 -15.18
C ALA A 807 -26.72 29.80 -16.67
N ASP A 808 -26.36 28.63 -17.22
CA ASP A 808 -26.45 28.32 -18.64
C ASP A 808 -25.72 29.35 -19.51
N ARG A 809 -24.42 29.56 -19.22
CA ARG A 809 -23.54 30.48 -19.94
C ARG A 809 -22.26 29.78 -20.37
N PRO A 810 -21.77 30.01 -21.61
CA PRO A 810 -20.51 29.42 -22.04
C PRO A 810 -19.33 30.02 -21.26
N SER A 811 -18.26 29.24 -21.11
CA SER A 811 -17.01 29.78 -20.59
C SER A 811 -16.27 30.57 -21.66
N ALA A 812 -15.64 31.67 -21.26
CA ALA A 812 -14.74 32.42 -22.15
C ALA A 812 -13.47 31.64 -22.50
N THR A 813 -13.14 30.55 -21.79
CA THR A 813 -11.89 29.81 -21.97
C THR A 813 -12.16 28.31 -21.81
N ARG A 814 -11.26 27.45 -22.33
CA ARG A 814 -11.34 26.01 -22.05
C ARG A 814 -11.02 25.65 -20.58
N TYR A 815 -10.40 26.55 -19.83
CA TYR A 815 -10.06 26.38 -18.41
C TYR A 815 -11.23 26.80 -17.52
N HIS A 816 -12.21 25.92 -17.38
CA HIS A 816 -13.40 26.17 -16.54
C HIS A 816 -13.06 26.43 -15.05
N GLN A 817 -11.89 25.97 -14.59
CA GLN A 817 -11.32 26.39 -13.32
C GLN A 817 -9.97 27.03 -13.59
N VAL A 818 -9.79 28.27 -13.13
CA VAL A 818 -8.57 29.05 -13.41
C VAL A 818 -7.32 28.37 -12.87
N CYS A 819 -7.44 27.54 -11.81
CA CYS A 819 -6.33 26.79 -11.23
C CYS A 819 -5.56 25.93 -12.25
N TYR A 820 -6.17 25.55 -13.37
CA TYR A 820 -5.51 24.80 -14.45
C TYR A 820 -4.70 25.69 -15.42
N ALA A 821 -4.97 26.99 -15.50
CA ALA A 821 -4.18 27.97 -16.24
C ALA A 821 -2.93 28.40 -15.44
N SER A 822 -2.05 27.44 -15.18
CA SER A 822 -1.00 27.56 -14.15
C SER A 822 0.34 28.11 -14.61
N THR A 823 0.61 28.13 -15.92
CA THR A 823 1.86 28.66 -16.48
C THR A 823 1.58 29.94 -17.24
N ASP A 824 2.60 30.80 -17.40
CA ASP A 824 2.46 32.07 -18.10
C ASP A 824 1.83 31.93 -19.50
N PRO A 825 2.22 30.95 -20.35
CA PRO A 825 1.55 30.74 -21.64
C PRO A 825 0.05 30.41 -21.53
N LEU A 826 -0.35 29.61 -20.53
CA LEU A 826 -1.76 29.26 -20.33
C LEU A 826 -2.56 30.45 -19.77
N GLN A 827 -1.93 31.28 -18.95
CA GLN A 827 -2.53 32.53 -18.48
C GLN A 827 -2.72 33.54 -19.61
N MET A 828 -1.75 33.64 -20.53
CA MET A 828 -1.90 34.44 -21.73
C MET A 828 -3.01 33.92 -22.64
N GLU A 829 -3.14 32.59 -22.79
CA GLU A 829 -4.26 31.97 -23.52
C GLU A 829 -5.62 32.39 -22.93
N VAL A 830 -5.73 32.44 -21.59
CA VAL A 830 -6.93 32.94 -20.90
C VAL A 830 -7.17 34.42 -21.25
N ILE A 831 -6.17 35.28 -21.13
CA ILE A 831 -6.29 36.72 -21.40
C ILE A 831 -6.70 36.97 -22.85
N ASP A 832 -6.05 36.32 -23.81
CA ASP A 832 -6.36 36.42 -25.24
C ASP A 832 -7.81 36.00 -25.52
N SER A 833 -8.31 34.99 -24.80
CA SER A 833 -9.69 34.55 -24.93
C SER A 833 -10.70 35.52 -24.32
N LEU A 834 -10.37 36.15 -23.17
CA LEU A 834 -11.20 37.22 -22.58
C LEU A 834 -11.31 38.43 -23.51
N GLU A 835 -10.21 38.80 -24.16
CA GLU A 835 -10.18 39.88 -25.14
C GLU A 835 -10.99 39.53 -26.39
N ARG A 836 -10.75 38.35 -26.97
CA ARG A 836 -11.42 37.87 -28.19
C ARG A 836 -12.94 37.85 -28.03
N HIS A 837 -13.44 37.34 -26.91
CA HIS A 837 -14.88 37.25 -26.64
C HIS A 837 -15.45 38.55 -26.05
N LYS A 838 -14.61 39.54 -25.77
CA LYS A 838 -14.96 40.75 -25.02
C LYS A 838 -15.77 40.44 -23.76
N THR A 839 -15.32 39.45 -23.00
CA THR A 839 -16.03 38.89 -21.85
C THR A 839 -16.44 39.99 -20.88
N LYS A 840 -17.75 40.15 -20.65
CA LYS A 840 -18.29 41.29 -19.89
C LYS A 840 -18.31 41.08 -18.40
N LEU A 841 -18.48 39.84 -17.94
CA LEU A 841 -18.73 39.50 -16.55
C LEU A 841 -17.71 38.48 -16.05
N ILE A 842 -17.15 38.76 -14.87
CA ILE A 842 -16.20 37.88 -14.17
C ILE A 842 -16.75 37.54 -12.78
N ILE A 843 -16.71 36.27 -12.42
CA ILE A 843 -16.85 35.81 -11.02
C ILE A 843 -15.44 35.89 -10.41
N PHE A 844 -15.20 36.88 -9.57
CA PHE A 844 -13.85 37.22 -9.12
C PHE A 844 -13.40 36.40 -7.91
N SER A 845 -14.29 36.23 -6.93
CA SER A 845 -13.99 35.52 -5.69
C SER A 845 -15.28 34.96 -5.10
N ASN A 846 -15.17 33.87 -4.35
CA ASN A 846 -16.27 33.33 -3.56
C ASN A 846 -15.99 33.32 -2.04
N SER A 847 -15.01 34.10 -1.59
CA SER A 847 -14.54 34.17 -0.19
C SER A 847 -14.33 32.79 0.44
N SER A 848 -13.90 31.82 -0.37
CA SER A 848 -13.79 30.40 0.01
C SER A 848 -12.35 29.94 -0.11
N TRP A 849 -12.03 28.77 0.46
CA TRP A 849 -10.68 28.20 0.31
C TRP A 849 -10.31 27.91 -1.16
N MET A 850 -11.29 27.84 -2.08
CA MET A 850 -11.05 27.71 -3.53
C MET A 850 -10.43 28.97 -4.16
N ASP A 851 -10.49 30.11 -3.49
CA ASP A 851 -9.75 31.32 -3.88
C ASP A 851 -8.27 31.24 -3.47
N SER A 852 -7.91 30.28 -2.60
CA SER A 852 -6.58 30.10 -2.02
C SER A 852 -6.19 28.61 -1.92
N ILE A 853 -6.30 27.90 -3.04
CA ILE A 853 -6.01 26.46 -3.13
C ILE A 853 -4.58 26.17 -2.63
N ASP A 854 -4.47 25.16 -1.77
CA ASP A 854 -3.22 24.73 -1.12
C ASP A 854 -2.51 25.90 -0.39
N GLY A 855 -3.25 26.91 0.06
CA GLY A 855 -2.73 28.09 0.78
C GLY A 855 -2.18 29.20 -0.12
N VAL A 856 -2.32 29.08 -1.45
CA VAL A 856 -1.85 30.08 -2.42
C VAL A 856 -3.05 30.75 -3.08
N SER A 857 -3.19 32.07 -2.89
CA SER A 857 -4.29 32.84 -3.46
C SER A 857 -4.30 32.79 -4.99
N ASN A 858 -5.47 32.91 -5.62
CA ASN A 858 -5.59 33.01 -7.07
C ASN A 858 -4.86 34.25 -7.61
N LEU A 859 -4.79 35.32 -6.81
CA LEU A 859 -4.02 36.53 -7.14
C LEU A 859 -2.52 36.23 -7.26
N ASP A 860 -1.98 35.40 -6.37
CA ASP A 860 -0.57 35.01 -6.37
C ASP A 860 -0.26 33.91 -7.40
N ARG A 861 -1.22 33.00 -7.62
CA ARG A 861 -1.09 31.86 -8.53
C ARG A 861 -1.23 32.26 -9.99
N HIS A 862 -2.14 33.19 -10.29
CA HIS A 862 -2.51 33.61 -11.64
C HIS A 862 -2.25 35.10 -11.84
N LYS A 863 -1.01 35.53 -11.56
CA LYS A 863 -0.63 36.96 -11.52
C LYS A 863 -0.96 37.72 -12.80
N LEU A 864 -0.78 37.11 -13.97
CA LEU A 864 -1.03 37.76 -15.24
C LEU A 864 -2.54 37.99 -15.43
N ILE A 865 -3.35 36.97 -15.16
CA ILE A 865 -4.81 37.06 -15.21
C ILE A 865 -5.32 38.07 -14.18
N ALA A 866 -4.82 38.01 -12.95
CA ALA A 866 -5.21 38.91 -11.86
C ALA A 866 -4.91 40.38 -12.21
N GLN A 867 -3.72 40.65 -12.76
CA GLN A 867 -3.34 41.99 -13.19
C GLN A 867 -4.23 42.47 -14.35
N TYR A 868 -4.46 41.63 -15.36
CA TYR A 868 -5.35 41.94 -16.46
C TYR A 868 -6.79 42.26 -15.99
N ILE A 869 -7.32 41.48 -15.03
CA ILE A 869 -8.64 41.74 -14.45
C ILE A 869 -8.67 43.10 -13.73
N LYS A 870 -7.65 43.39 -12.91
CA LYS A 870 -7.54 44.67 -12.20
C LYS A 870 -7.53 45.87 -13.16
N ASP A 871 -6.83 45.73 -14.27
CA ASP A 871 -6.68 46.81 -15.24
C ASP A 871 -7.94 47.02 -16.09
N ASN A 872 -8.70 45.96 -16.39
CA ASN A 872 -9.79 46.00 -17.36
C ASN A 872 -11.20 45.84 -16.77
N TYR A 873 -11.33 45.49 -15.49
CA TYR A 873 -12.62 45.22 -14.84
C TYR A 873 -12.76 46.01 -13.54
N ILE A 874 -14.01 46.24 -13.13
CA ILE A 874 -14.39 46.88 -11.87
C ILE A 874 -15.42 46.03 -11.13
N GLU A 875 -15.41 46.07 -9.80
CA GLU A 875 -16.43 45.41 -9.00
C GLU A 875 -17.82 45.95 -9.36
N SER A 876 -18.76 45.04 -9.60
CA SER A 876 -20.12 45.37 -10.01
C SER A 876 -21.17 44.92 -9.00
N ALA A 877 -20.93 43.84 -8.25
CA ALA A 877 -21.84 43.37 -7.21
C ALA A 877 -21.14 42.40 -6.24
N LYS A 878 -21.67 42.31 -5.02
CA LYS A 878 -21.36 41.28 -4.04
C LYS A 878 -22.65 40.59 -3.60
N ILE A 879 -22.75 39.29 -3.82
CA ILE A 879 -23.92 38.47 -3.50
C ILE A 879 -23.46 37.41 -2.52
N GLY A 880 -23.83 37.57 -1.24
CA GLY A 880 -23.32 36.73 -0.17
C GLY A 880 -21.79 36.73 -0.15
N THR A 881 -21.20 35.56 -0.40
CA THR A 881 -19.74 35.35 -0.44
C THR A 881 -19.12 35.61 -1.82
N THR A 882 -19.94 35.73 -2.87
CA THR A 882 -19.50 35.84 -4.27
C THR A 882 -19.36 37.29 -4.71
N VAL A 883 -18.20 37.65 -5.26
CA VAL A 883 -17.88 38.98 -5.80
C VAL A 883 -17.83 38.92 -7.32
N LEU A 884 -18.53 39.84 -7.99
CA LEU A 884 -18.73 39.89 -9.43
C LEU A 884 -18.18 41.19 -10.02
N TYR A 885 -17.43 41.08 -11.11
CA TYR A 885 -16.74 42.18 -11.78
C TYR A 885 -17.29 42.38 -13.20
N LYS A 886 -17.40 43.63 -13.67
CA LYS A 886 -17.76 43.98 -15.04
C LYS A 886 -16.62 44.65 -15.77
N ARG A 887 -16.54 44.44 -17.08
CA ARG A 887 -15.54 45.09 -17.93
C ARG A 887 -15.76 46.61 -17.89
N LYS A 888 -14.67 47.37 -17.76
CA LYS A 888 -14.66 48.84 -17.88
C LYS A 888 -15.14 49.23 -19.29
N GLN A 889 -15.95 50.28 -19.36
CA GLN A 889 -16.44 50.83 -20.63
C GLN A 889 -15.39 51.65 -21.34
#